data_AF-A0A226DYF6-F1
#
_entry.id   AF-A0A226DYF6-F1
#
_cell.length_a   1.000
_cell.length_b   1.000
_cell.length_c   1.000
_cell.angle_alpha   90.00
_cell.angle_beta   90.00
_cell.angle_gamma   90.00
#
_symmetry.space_group_name_H-M   'P 1'
#
loop_
_entity.id
_entity.type
_entity.pdbx_description
1 polymer ?
#
loop_
_entity_poly.entity_id
_entity_poly.type
_entity_poly.pdbx_seq_one_letter_code
_entity_poly.pdbx_strand_id
1 'polypeptide(L)'
;MGSILFLVPIALFHLEQCESNSGALPAFHILLNRLGSCDIQVLHDGPIQKIDWFNINLPVKIVYSPDATWIRDKSLKIDIFKVRVLSSCKFVIFVSNLGISEQVKPTQLDLDEWIEKSGTEHLFYKDHERISVSGTVITFVTTEANKHRLARIYFTPNFYFKITIGLFSYKNSFNICVWSPKDWTETIPNYSSLNENLICHPKKLDTASVFDTVGNVVLIPPSWCYLETRKLKKSDLKIGISKGTKKISLLDDGGKSHAEEILINIFQAANETLGLISGCSESFPIIVATSSPTALTDEITFVITENVGYQYLSCYREEYITFKLYVTPFKPQLWISLVITLTFITFAATAYAYYKKITFAPWLFILATIFEENGHLPLKLRGNWFLRLIFGSWCLVSVILTNCYNGIMISELNSSFSALRPSLFNHLLCRRMGANEIPKFIQSYSYNGFKHKNHTSEILSGEGISNHGYDQIAIYVLNLLYLEVSYADAVTGRASPFLELYNPFASNECFSLVSLPNEYVSGYSNHPEFLRHLNLHIRNVVLAAWQTNTFSVRILEIFNLIDPRHTHYPRGFRYSNPNQTLGQLRSSVESELVECGKSVFISKSEEVQAEFKFLERHYPTRKFYKGKEILDKVSIGWYFYRHGLSKIPKYFVDLVETGIFQRLREQERNYKNLARKPVKQIETEQGSKIDVPQIVQYRVSFKNFKQKKNN
;
A
#
# COMPACT_ATOMS: atom_id res chain seq x y z
N MET A 1 -54.61 64.38 -2.55
CA MET A 1 -55.32 63.66 -3.65
C MET A 1 -54.38 62.55 -4.10
N GLY A 2 -54.55 61.26 -3.82
CA GLY A 2 -55.66 60.49 -3.30
C GLY A 2 -55.68 59.18 -4.09
N SER A 3 -55.12 58.09 -3.55
CA SER A 3 -55.35 56.72 -4.02
C SER A 3 -54.91 55.74 -2.92
N ILE A 4 -55.92 55.32 -2.15
CA ILE A 4 -55.96 54.17 -1.25
C ILE A 4 -56.47 52.97 -2.08
N LEU A 5 -56.25 51.74 -1.58
CA LEU A 5 -56.63 50.41 -2.13
C LEU A 5 -55.62 49.87 -3.16
N PHE A 6 -54.92 48.75 -2.97
CA PHE A 6 -55.40 47.43 -2.51
C PHE A 6 -54.35 46.70 -1.66
N LEU A 7 -54.74 46.36 -0.43
CA LEU A 7 -54.08 45.36 0.41
C LEU A 7 -55.11 44.27 0.72
N VAL A 8 -54.76 43.02 0.35
CA VAL A 8 -55.35 41.72 0.76
C VAL A 8 -56.60 41.29 -0.07
N PRO A 9 -56.64 40.06 -0.65
CA PRO A 9 -56.27 38.82 0.04
C PRO A 9 -55.38 37.84 -0.74
N ILE A 10 -54.10 37.76 -0.34
CA ILE A 10 -53.29 36.53 -0.45
C ILE A 10 -53.64 35.54 0.68
N ALA A 11 -54.45 35.97 1.67
CA ALA A 11 -54.89 35.11 2.78
C ALA A 11 -56.03 34.12 2.44
N LEU A 12 -56.72 34.28 1.30
CA LEU A 12 -57.82 33.37 0.93
C LEU A 12 -57.39 32.15 0.11
N PHE A 13 -56.21 32.18 -0.52
CA PHE A 13 -55.68 31.00 -1.23
C PHE A 13 -55.05 29.95 -0.28
N HIS A 14 -54.93 30.25 1.01
CA HIS A 14 -54.40 29.31 2.01
C HIS A 14 -55.47 28.68 2.92
N LEU A 15 -56.74 29.09 2.83
CA LEU A 15 -57.82 28.58 3.67
C LEU A 15 -58.81 27.62 2.97
N GLU A 16 -58.70 27.45 1.65
CA GLU A 16 -59.56 26.55 0.87
C GLU A 16 -58.96 25.14 0.63
N GLN A 17 -57.90 24.78 1.37
CA GLN A 17 -57.28 23.44 1.33
C GLN A 17 -57.46 22.64 2.63
N CYS A 18 -58.47 23.00 3.45
CA CYS A 18 -58.86 22.26 4.64
C CYS A 18 -60.25 21.61 4.51
N GLU A 19 -60.67 21.23 3.30
CA GLU A 19 -61.57 20.09 3.21
C GLU A 19 -60.74 18.82 3.35
N SER A 20 -60.97 18.13 4.46
CA SER A 20 -60.54 16.77 4.73
C SER A 20 -60.86 15.89 3.52
N ASN A 21 -59.90 15.79 2.60
CA ASN A 21 -59.94 14.89 1.46
C ASN A 21 -59.89 13.46 2.02
N SER A 22 -61.06 12.93 2.36
CA SER A 22 -61.30 11.65 3.04
C SER A 22 -60.92 10.42 2.20
N GLY A 23 -60.12 10.61 1.16
CA GLY A 23 -59.61 9.58 0.26
C GLY A 23 -58.13 9.70 -0.12
N ALA A 24 -57.34 10.60 0.50
CA ALA A 24 -55.90 10.62 0.27
C ALA A 24 -55.20 9.46 1.00
N LEU A 25 -54.25 8.81 0.34
CA LEU A 25 -53.43 7.74 0.92
C LEU A 25 -52.43 8.38 1.91
N PRO A 26 -52.41 7.98 3.20
CA PRO A 26 -51.62 8.61 4.25
C PRO A 26 -50.14 8.15 4.24
N ALA A 27 -49.50 8.15 3.07
CA ALA A 27 -48.16 7.58 2.88
C ALA A 27 -47.09 8.41 3.60
N PHE A 28 -47.03 9.73 3.40
CA PHE A 28 -46.00 10.59 3.99
C PHE A 28 -46.22 10.78 5.48
N HIS A 29 -47.47 10.90 5.93
CA HIS A 29 -47.77 10.95 7.36
C HIS A 29 -47.17 9.75 8.09
N ILE A 30 -47.28 8.54 7.51
CA ILE A 30 -46.78 7.31 8.13
C ILE A 30 -45.26 7.18 7.97
N LEU A 31 -44.72 7.36 6.75
CA LEU A 31 -43.29 7.13 6.46
C LEU A 31 -42.37 8.14 7.15
N LEU A 32 -42.81 9.39 7.28
CA LEU A 32 -42.01 10.47 7.87
C LEU A 32 -42.24 10.64 9.38
N ASN A 33 -43.20 9.91 9.96
CA ASN A 33 -43.50 10.00 11.38
C ASN A 33 -42.28 9.62 12.22
N ARG A 34 -41.87 10.52 13.11
CA ARG A 34 -40.70 10.34 14.03
C ARG A 34 -39.39 10.05 13.31
N LEU A 35 -39.30 10.32 12.01
CA LEU A 35 -38.05 10.18 11.28
C LEU A 35 -37.05 11.23 11.79
N GLY A 36 -35.86 10.77 12.18
CA GLY A 36 -34.79 11.63 12.67
C GLY A 36 -34.19 12.51 11.57
N SER A 37 -32.97 12.99 11.80
CA SER A 37 -32.22 13.74 10.79
C SER A 37 -31.67 12.83 9.69
N CYS A 38 -32.50 12.48 8.70
CA CYS A 38 -32.11 11.77 7.48
C CYS A 38 -32.21 12.66 6.23
N ASP A 39 -31.46 12.29 5.19
CA ASP A 39 -31.58 12.84 3.84
C ASP A 39 -32.76 12.15 3.16
N ILE A 40 -33.85 12.87 2.96
CA ILE A 40 -35.10 12.31 2.46
C ILE A 40 -35.28 12.70 1.00
N GLN A 41 -35.50 11.70 0.15
CA GLN A 41 -35.69 11.88 -1.28
C GLN A 41 -36.95 11.17 -1.75
N VAL A 42 -37.83 11.88 -2.44
CA VAL A 42 -39.07 11.35 -3.02
C VAL A 42 -38.94 11.39 -4.54
N LEU A 43 -39.00 10.23 -5.20
CA LEU A 43 -39.04 10.14 -6.66
C LEU A 43 -40.46 9.78 -7.09
N HIS A 44 -41.00 10.48 -8.07
CA HIS A 44 -42.35 10.20 -8.59
C HIS A 44 -42.48 10.39 -10.10
N ASP A 45 -43.40 9.65 -10.72
CA ASP A 45 -43.62 9.62 -12.18
C ASP A 45 -44.81 10.49 -12.66
N GLY A 46 -45.50 11.18 -11.75
CA GLY A 46 -46.66 12.00 -12.12
C GLY A 46 -47.28 12.80 -10.98
N PRO A 47 -48.20 13.73 -11.28
CA PRO A 47 -49.05 14.37 -10.27
C PRO A 47 -50.03 13.34 -9.70
N ILE A 48 -49.70 12.76 -8.54
CA ILE A 48 -50.51 11.73 -7.89
C ILE A 48 -51.44 12.42 -6.89
N GLN A 49 -52.67 12.75 -7.33
CA GLN A 49 -53.66 13.46 -6.51
C GLN A 49 -54.15 12.64 -5.30
N LYS A 50 -53.96 11.32 -5.32
CA LYS A 50 -54.42 10.39 -4.28
C LYS A 50 -53.43 10.19 -3.12
N ILE A 51 -52.38 11.00 -3.00
CA ILE A 51 -51.41 10.92 -1.91
C ILE A 51 -51.43 12.18 -1.05
N ASP A 52 -51.08 12.01 0.23
CA ASP A 52 -51.04 13.05 1.24
C ASP A 52 -49.81 13.97 1.17
N TRP A 53 -49.54 14.59 0.00
CA TRP A 53 -48.40 15.50 -0.19
C TRP A 53 -48.31 16.63 0.84
N PHE A 54 -49.46 17.05 1.40
CA PHE A 54 -49.57 18.08 2.43
C PHE A 54 -48.98 17.65 3.79
N ASN A 55 -48.76 16.36 4.02
CA ASN A 55 -48.16 15.83 5.25
C ASN A 55 -46.63 15.79 5.23
N ILE A 56 -45.97 16.28 4.17
CA ILE A 56 -44.52 16.44 4.12
C ILE A 56 -44.11 17.64 4.99
N ASN A 57 -43.82 17.38 6.26
CA ASN A 57 -43.44 18.37 7.27
C ASN A 57 -41.91 18.43 7.53
N LEU A 58 -41.14 17.60 6.84
CA LEU A 58 -39.68 17.58 6.92
C LEU A 58 -39.06 18.19 5.65
N PRO A 59 -37.79 18.63 5.71
CA PRO A 59 -37.02 18.96 4.51
C PRO A 59 -36.86 17.71 3.62
N VAL A 60 -37.50 17.71 2.45
CA VAL A 60 -37.53 16.57 1.51
C VAL A 60 -37.20 17.04 0.09
N LYS A 61 -36.40 16.23 -0.62
CA LYS A 61 -36.10 16.39 -2.05
C LYS A 61 -37.17 15.70 -2.89
N ILE A 62 -38.01 16.46 -3.58
CA ILE A 62 -39.02 15.88 -4.48
C ILE A 62 -38.49 15.94 -5.91
N VAL A 63 -38.42 14.78 -6.56
CA VAL A 63 -37.84 14.58 -7.89
C VAL A 63 -38.92 14.00 -8.80
N TYR A 64 -39.29 14.76 -9.83
CA TYR A 64 -40.20 14.30 -10.85
C TYR A 64 -39.43 13.62 -11.99
N SER A 65 -39.72 12.33 -12.23
CA SER A 65 -39.12 11.50 -13.28
C SER A 65 -40.23 10.73 -14.02
N PRO A 66 -40.90 11.34 -15.02
CA PRO A 66 -42.02 10.71 -15.72
C PRO A 66 -41.63 9.47 -16.51
N ASP A 67 -40.41 9.46 -17.04
CA ASP A 67 -39.81 8.30 -17.66
C ASP A 67 -38.80 7.70 -16.68
N ALA A 68 -38.91 6.39 -16.44
CA ALA A 68 -37.93 5.67 -15.63
C ALA A 68 -36.56 5.56 -16.30
N THR A 69 -36.44 5.93 -17.59
CA THR A 69 -35.30 5.63 -18.47
C THR A 69 -34.47 6.85 -18.94
N TRP A 70 -34.74 8.08 -18.46
CA TRP A 70 -34.15 9.32 -19.03
C TRP A 70 -33.81 10.43 -18.01
N ILE A 71 -32.98 10.16 -16.99
CA ILE A 71 -32.52 11.20 -16.05
C ILE A 71 -31.21 11.89 -16.50
N ARG A 72 -30.51 11.42 -17.54
CA ARG A 72 -29.13 11.85 -17.81
C ARG A 72 -28.89 13.35 -18.10
N ASP A 73 -29.84 14.10 -18.68
CA ASP A 73 -29.54 15.47 -19.19
C ASP A 73 -30.49 16.59 -18.74
N LYS A 74 -31.53 16.31 -17.96
CA LYS A 74 -32.46 17.36 -17.51
C LYS A 74 -32.11 17.83 -16.10
N SER A 75 -31.90 19.14 -15.96
CA SER A 75 -31.76 19.76 -14.65
C SER A 75 -33.02 19.53 -13.82
N LEU A 76 -32.89 18.74 -12.76
CA LEU A 76 -33.96 18.54 -11.81
C LEU A 76 -34.18 19.84 -11.03
N LYS A 77 -35.42 20.33 -10.99
CA LYS A 77 -35.77 21.48 -10.15
C LYS A 77 -35.87 20.99 -8.71
N ILE A 78 -34.89 21.34 -7.89
CA ILE A 78 -34.87 20.98 -6.48
C ILE A 78 -34.92 22.25 -5.63
N ASP A 79 -35.72 22.23 -4.57
CA ASP A 79 -35.77 23.31 -3.58
C ASP A 79 -34.61 23.17 -2.58
N ILE A 80 -33.54 23.92 -2.82
CA ILE A 80 -32.31 23.89 -2.03
C ILE A 80 -32.52 24.26 -0.55
N PHE A 81 -33.57 25.02 -0.21
CA PHE A 81 -33.84 25.45 1.17
C PHE A 81 -34.48 24.34 2.01
N LYS A 82 -34.93 23.25 1.37
CA LYS A 82 -35.57 22.09 2.01
C LYS A 82 -34.68 20.85 2.00
N VAL A 83 -33.37 21.03 1.93
CA VAL A 83 -32.42 19.92 1.72
C VAL A 83 -31.43 19.80 2.85
N ARG A 84 -31.16 18.55 3.27
CA ARG A 84 -30.06 18.19 4.17
C ARG A 84 -29.00 17.42 3.38
N VAL A 85 -27.75 17.86 3.42
CA VAL A 85 -26.66 17.31 2.58
C VAL A 85 -25.77 16.33 3.34
N LEU A 86 -25.74 16.38 4.68
CA LEU A 86 -24.82 15.60 5.51
C LEU A 86 -25.56 14.93 6.67
N SER A 87 -26.22 13.80 6.40
CA SER A 87 -26.80 12.96 7.44
C SER A 87 -26.31 11.53 7.34
N SER A 88 -26.20 10.85 8.49
CA SER A 88 -25.78 9.44 8.60
C SER A 88 -26.80 8.44 8.06
N CYS A 89 -27.95 8.90 7.57
CA CYS A 89 -29.00 8.09 6.96
C CYS A 89 -29.57 8.75 5.71
N LYS A 90 -29.96 7.93 4.73
CA LYS A 90 -30.65 8.34 3.50
C LYS A 90 -31.94 7.52 3.36
N PHE A 91 -33.07 8.20 3.20
CA PHE A 91 -34.39 7.58 3.07
C PHE A 91 -35.04 8.00 1.76
N VAL A 92 -35.15 7.05 0.84
CA VAL A 92 -35.67 7.26 -0.50
C VAL A 92 -37.08 6.68 -0.59
N ILE A 93 -38.02 7.44 -1.11
CA ILE A 93 -39.43 7.06 -1.24
C ILE A 93 -39.80 7.12 -2.73
N PHE A 94 -40.18 5.99 -3.30
CA PHE A 94 -40.65 5.89 -4.67
C PHE A 94 -42.16 5.88 -4.72
N VAL A 95 -42.71 6.78 -5.52
CA VAL A 95 -44.15 6.99 -5.65
C VAL A 95 -44.52 6.93 -7.13
N SER A 96 -44.99 5.77 -7.58
CA SER A 96 -45.39 5.57 -8.98
C SER A 96 -46.91 5.48 -9.13
N ASN A 97 -47.43 6.07 -10.19
CA ASN A 97 -48.79 5.89 -10.68
C ASN A 97 -49.17 4.41 -10.82
N LEU A 98 -48.22 3.54 -11.22
CA LEU A 98 -48.45 2.09 -11.33
C LEU A 98 -48.80 1.44 -9.98
N GLY A 99 -48.18 1.90 -8.89
CA GLY A 99 -48.40 1.40 -7.53
C GLY A 99 -49.67 1.95 -6.86
N ILE A 100 -50.17 3.11 -7.29
CA ILE A 100 -51.26 3.81 -6.59
C ILE A 100 -52.55 3.88 -7.41
N SER A 101 -52.47 4.16 -8.70
CA SER A 101 -53.65 4.39 -9.54
C SER A 101 -54.17 3.10 -10.19
N GLU A 102 -55.45 2.79 -9.98
CA GLU A 102 -56.10 1.63 -10.62
C GLU A 102 -56.25 1.79 -12.14
N GLN A 103 -56.31 3.03 -12.65
CA GLN A 103 -56.63 3.36 -14.04
C GLN A 103 -55.45 3.20 -15.01
N VAL A 104 -54.24 2.98 -14.51
CA VAL A 104 -53.03 2.88 -15.34
C VAL A 104 -52.94 1.49 -15.96
N LYS A 105 -52.76 1.43 -17.28
CA LYS A 105 -52.49 0.16 -17.98
C LYS A 105 -51.17 -0.40 -17.44
N PRO A 106 -51.13 -1.69 -17.06
CA PRO A 106 -49.98 -2.24 -16.39
C PRO A 106 -48.81 -2.43 -17.35
N THR A 107 -47.95 -1.42 -17.45
CA THR A 107 -46.64 -1.49 -18.10
C THR A 107 -45.60 -2.07 -17.13
N GLN A 108 -44.50 -2.57 -17.69
CA GLN A 108 -43.33 -2.94 -16.90
C GLN A 108 -42.66 -1.67 -16.39
N LEU A 109 -42.33 -1.62 -15.10
CA LEU A 109 -41.55 -0.54 -14.51
C LEU A 109 -40.19 -1.08 -14.10
N ASP A 110 -39.14 -0.55 -14.70
CA ASP A 110 -37.76 -0.82 -14.32
C ASP A 110 -37.32 0.25 -13.32
N LEU A 111 -36.88 -0.15 -12.13
CA LEU A 111 -36.43 0.74 -11.07
C LEU A 111 -34.92 0.94 -11.05
N ASP A 112 -34.15 0.32 -11.95
CA ASP A 112 -32.68 0.34 -11.87
C ASP A 112 -32.10 1.75 -11.90
N GLU A 113 -32.56 2.59 -12.83
CA GLU A 113 -32.08 3.96 -12.90
C GLU A 113 -32.50 4.77 -11.67
N TRP A 114 -33.71 4.57 -11.15
CA TRP A 114 -34.19 5.24 -9.93
C TRP A 114 -33.37 4.83 -8.71
N ILE A 115 -33.08 3.53 -8.58
CA ILE A 115 -32.30 2.95 -7.49
C ILE A 115 -30.84 3.41 -7.58
N GLU A 116 -30.21 3.33 -8.75
CA GLU A 116 -28.83 3.75 -8.98
C GLU A 116 -28.66 5.24 -8.64
N LYS A 117 -29.52 6.10 -9.19
CA LYS A 117 -29.47 7.55 -8.97
C LYS A 117 -29.74 7.92 -7.52
N SER A 118 -30.75 7.32 -6.90
CA SER A 118 -31.08 7.59 -5.50
C SER A 118 -30.07 6.98 -4.52
N GLY A 119 -29.35 5.92 -4.89
CA GLY A 119 -28.31 5.30 -4.07
C GLY A 119 -26.97 6.02 -4.15
N THR A 120 -26.52 6.36 -5.37
CA THR A 120 -25.14 6.82 -5.64
C THR A 120 -24.98 8.33 -5.76
N GLU A 121 -26.04 9.07 -6.06
CA GLU A 121 -25.97 10.52 -6.26
C GLU A 121 -26.70 11.25 -5.13
N HIS A 122 -26.00 12.19 -4.50
CA HIS A 122 -26.71 13.35 -3.96
C HIS A 122 -26.94 14.25 -5.15
N LEU A 123 -28.20 14.37 -5.59
CA LEU A 123 -28.62 15.13 -6.79
C LEU A 123 -28.24 16.64 -6.80
N PHE A 124 -27.40 17.10 -5.87
CA PHE A 124 -26.90 18.47 -5.71
C PHE A 124 -25.51 18.68 -6.30
N TYR A 125 -24.70 17.62 -6.43
CA TYR A 125 -23.32 17.74 -6.88
C TYR A 125 -23.22 17.31 -8.35
N LYS A 126 -23.05 18.31 -9.22
CA LYS A 126 -22.69 18.10 -10.62
C LYS A 126 -21.21 17.70 -10.78
N ASP A 127 -20.40 17.99 -9.76
CA ASP A 127 -19.00 17.58 -9.70
C ASP A 127 -18.91 16.12 -9.24
N HIS A 128 -18.12 15.32 -9.96
CA HIS A 128 -18.12 13.86 -10.02
C HIS A 128 -17.80 13.08 -8.72
N GLU A 129 -17.86 13.69 -7.54
CA GLU A 129 -17.60 13.02 -6.27
C GLU A 129 -18.87 12.29 -5.78
N ARG A 130 -18.92 10.99 -6.04
CA ARG A 130 -20.00 10.09 -5.62
C ARG A 130 -19.89 9.78 -4.13
N ILE A 131 -20.50 10.59 -3.27
CA ILE A 131 -20.59 10.29 -1.85
C ILE A 131 -21.57 9.12 -1.66
N SER A 132 -21.03 7.94 -1.35
CA SER A 132 -21.83 6.74 -1.02
C SER A 132 -22.32 6.82 0.43
N VAL A 133 -23.64 6.86 0.64
CA VAL A 133 -24.23 6.83 1.99
C VAL A 133 -24.56 5.39 2.36
N SER A 134 -23.84 4.85 3.35
CA SER A 134 -24.15 3.55 3.94
C SER A 134 -25.52 3.58 4.62
N GLY A 135 -26.33 2.53 4.43
CA GLY A 135 -27.62 2.40 5.12
C GLY A 135 -28.79 3.12 4.44
N THR A 136 -28.73 3.28 3.11
CA THR A 136 -29.87 3.81 2.34
C THR A 136 -31.06 2.85 2.41
N VAL A 137 -32.21 3.37 2.85
CA VAL A 137 -33.49 2.64 2.81
C VAL A 137 -34.32 3.21 1.67
N ILE A 138 -34.73 2.34 0.75
CA ILE A 138 -35.58 2.68 -0.38
C ILE A 138 -36.96 2.08 -0.12
N THR A 139 -38.02 2.89 -0.16
CA THR A 139 -39.40 2.45 0.06
C THR A 139 -40.25 2.72 -1.16
N PHE A 140 -40.76 1.65 -1.78
CA PHE A 140 -41.77 1.74 -2.83
C PHE A 140 -43.17 1.81 -2.19
N VAL A 141 -43.91 2.87 -2.50
CA VAL A 141 -45.26 3.12 -1.98
C VAL A 141 -46.29 2.49 -2.91
N THR A 142 -47.11 1.58 -2.39
CA THR A 142 -48.21 0.95 -3.13
C THR A 142 -49.42 0.72 -2.22
N THR A 143 -50.57 0.40 -2.80
CA THR A 143 -51.77 0.06 -2.05
C THR A 143 -51.95 -1.45 -1.95
N GLU A 144 -52.70 -1.93 -0.95
CA GLU A 144 -53.00 -3.36 -0.83
C GLU A 144 -53.73 -3.90 -2.07
N ALA A 145 -54.62 -3.10 -2.68
CA ALA A 145 -55.32 -3.43 -3.92
C ALA A 145 -54.36 -3.64 -5.12
N ASN A 146 -53.27 -2.86 -5.17
CA ASN A 146 -52.28 -2.89 -6.24
C ASN A 146 -51.10 -3.83 -5.98
N LYS A 147 -51.10 -4.58 -4.87
CA LYS A 147 -50.01 -5.50 -4.52
C LYS A 147 -49.63 -6.48 -5.64
N HIS A 148 -50.62 -6.98 -6.39
CA HIS A 148 -50.41 -7.88 -7.52
C HIS A 148 -49.55 -7.27 -8.65
N ARG A 149 -49.50 -5.93 -8.76
CA ARG A 149 -48.71 -5.22 -9.78
C ARG A 149 -47.22 -5.18 -9.48
N LEU A 150 -46.82 -5.46 -8.24
CA LEU A 150 -45.41 -5.59 -7.85
C LEU A 150 -44.68 -6.64 -8.72
N ALA A 151 -45.41 -7.62 -9.25
CA ALA A 151 -44.90 -8.63 -10.18
C ALA A 151 -44.33 -8.03 -11.48
N ARG A 152 -44.70 -6.79 -11.82
CA ARG A 152 -44.27 -6.07 -13.04
C ARG A 152 -43.25 -4.98 -12.78
N ILE A 153 -42.79 -4.87 -11.53
CA ILE A 153 -41.76 -3.91 -11.14
C ILE A 153 -40.48 -4.69 -10.94
N TYR A 154 -39.48 -4.35 -11.74
CA TYR A 154 -38.21 -5.07 -11.81
C TYR A 154 -37.08 -4.16 -11.39
N PHE A 155 -36.04 -4.78 -10.86
CA PHE A 155 -34.76 -4.15 -10.57
C PHE A 155 -33.67 -5.21 -10.48
N THR A 156 -32.45 -4.79 -10.74
CA THR A 156 -31.20 -5.47 -10.45
C THR A 156 -30.94 -5.36 -8.94
N PRO A 157 -31.05 -6.48 -8.20
CA PRO A 157 -30.79 -6.46 -6.78
C PRO A 157 -29.33 -6.10 -6.51
N ASN A 158 -29.13 -5.10 -5.65
CA ASN A 158 -27.82 -4.68 -5.20
C ASN A 158 -27.84 -4.53 -3.68
N PHE A 159 -26.76 -4.95 -3.02
CA PHE A 159 -26.68 -5.09 -1.56
C PHE A 159 -26.48 -3.76 -0.81
N TYR A 160 -26.33 -2.65 -1.54
CA TYR A 160 -26.11 -1.33 -0.94
C TYR A 160 -27.31 -0.73 -0.23
N PHE A 161 -28.52 -1.11 -0.63
CA PHE A 161 -29.75 -0.51 -0.15
C PHE A 161 -30.73 -1.56 0.35
N LYS A 162 -31.53 -1.17 1.34
CA LYS A 162 -32.68 -1.96 1.78
C LYS A 162 -33.89 -1.55 0.97
N ILE A 163 -34.39 -2.42 0.10
CA ILE A 163 -35.67 -2.17 -0.57
C ILE A 163 -36.81 -2.61 0.33
N THR A 164 -37.77 -1.73 0.49
CA THR A 164 -38.99 -1.95 1.25
C THR A 164 -40.19 -1.55 0.44
N ILE A 165 -41.32 -2.14 0.79
CA ILE A 165 -42.60 -1.89 0.17
C ILE A 165 -43.55 -1.50 1.28
N GLY A 166 -44.05 -0.26 1.21
CA GLY A 166 -45.14 0.19 2.05
C GLY A 166 -46.46 -0.15 1.38
N LEU A 167 -47.19 -1.10 1.96
CA LEU A 167 -48.55 -1.47 1.56
C LEU A 167 -49.54 -0.65 2.38
N PHE A 168 -50.11 0.39 1.79
CA PHE A 168 -51.00 1.32 2.49
C PHE A 168 -52.48 1.03 2.21
N SER A 169 -53.32 1.22 3.22
CA SER A 169 -54.77 1.21 3.12
C SER A 169 -55.32 2.58 3.48
N TYR A 170 -56.45 2.95 2.86
CA TYR A 170 -57.18 4.18 3.18
C TYR A 170 -57.71 4.21 4.62
N LYS A 171 -57.72 3.08 5.34
CA LYS A 171 -58.14 2.97 6.75
C LYS A 171 -57.01 3.25 7.76
N ASN A 172 -55.97 3.99 7.39
CA ASN A 172 -54.75 4.22 8.20
C ASN A 172 -54.01 2.95 8.66
N SER A 173 -54.32 1.78 8.09
CA SER A 173 -53.54 0.56 8.31
C SER A 173 -52.49 0.42 7.21
N PHE A 174 -51.29 -0.02 7.58
CA PHE A 174 -50.22 -0.28 6.62
C PHE A 174 -49.44 -1.53 7.01
N ASN A 175 -48.89 -2.21 6.01
CA ASN A 175 -47.90 -3.27 6.20
C ASN A 175 -46.59 -2.83 5.56
N ILE A 176 -45.47 -3.08 6.25
CA ILE A 176 -44.15 -2.90 5.66
C ILE A 176 -43.61 -4.28 5.30
N CYS A 177 -43.26 -4.44 4.05
CA CYS A 177 -42.54 -5.60 3.57
C CYS A 177 -41.11 -5.20 3.24
N VAL A 178 -40.15 -6.04 3.61
CA VAL A 178 -38.76 -5.88 3.20
C VAL A 178 -38.48 -6.91 2.11
N TRP A 179 -37.90 -6.46 1.00
CA TRP A 179 -37.43 -7.35 -0.04
C TRP A 179 -36.05 -7.89 0.36
N SER A 180 -35.89 -9.21 0.33
CA SER A 180 -34.61 -9.87 0.60
C SER A 180 -34.51 -11.09 -0.29
N PRO A 181 -33.43 -11.30 -1.06
CA PRO A 181 -33.30 -12.51 -1.85
C PRO A 181 -33.25 -13.73 -0.92
N LYS A 182 -33.85 -14.85 -1.37
CA LYS A 182 -33.83 -16.12 -0.62
C LYS A 182 -32.48 -16.82 -0.68
N ASP A 183 -31.79 -16.69 -1.81
CA ASP A 183 -30.48 -17.28 -2.06
C ASP A 183 -29.70 -16.37 -3.02
N TRP A 184 -28.42 -16.13 -2.72
CA TRP A 184 -27.51 -15.36 -3.56
C TRP A 184 -26.70 -16.30 -4.45
N THR A 185 -27.38 -17.08 -5.30
CA THR A 185 -26.73 -18.01 -6.24
C THR A 185 -26.35 -17.33 -7.56
N GLU A 186 -25.38 -17.89 -8.28
CA GLU A 186 -24.87 -17.42 -9.60
C GLU A 186 -25.96 -17.18 -10.67
N THR A 187 -27.17 -17.71 -10.47
CA THR A 187 -28.31 -17.59 -11.37
C THR A 187 -29.39 -16.62 -10.87
N ILE A 188 -29.08 -15.63 -10.04
CA ILE A 188 -30.04 -14.52 -9.89
C ILE A 188 -30.17 -13.90 -11.28
N PRO A 189 -31.35 -13.98 -11.94
CA PRO A 189 -31.55 -13.33 -13.22
C PRO A 189 -31.22 -11.85 -13.04
N ASN A 190 -30.66 -11.21 -14.07
CA ASN A 190 -30.28 -9.79 -14.02
C ASN A 190 -31.40 -8.88 -13.45
N TYR A 191 -32.65 -9.33 -13.48
CA TYR A 191 -33.81 -8.63 -12.92
C TYR A 191 -34.56 -9.51 -11.92
N SER A 192 -34.84 -8.95 -10.74
CA SER A 192 -35.77 -9.50 -9.75
C SER A 192 -37.05 -8.69 -9.72
N SER A 193 -38.19 -9.36 -9.50
CA SER A 193 -39.46 -8.67 -9.28
C SER A 193 -39.62 -8.27 -7.82
N LEU A 194 -40.19 -7.09 -7.55
CA LEU A 194 -40.56 -6.66 -6.19
C LEU A 194 -41.54 -7.60 -5.49
N ASN A 195 -42.35 -8.38 -6.21
CA ASN A 195 -43.30 -9.30 -5.59
C ASN A 195 -42.65 -10.57 -5.03
N GLU A 196 -41.45 -10.90 -5.51
CA GLU A 196 -40.73 -12.09 -5.08
C GLU A 196 -39.97 -11.82 -3.78
N ASN A 197 -39.88 -12.82 -2.91
CA ASN A 197 -39.06 -12.78 -1.69
C ASN A 197 -39.36 -11.63 -0.70
N LEU A 198 -40.62 -11.19 -0.66
CA LEU A 198 -41.09 -10.22 0.34
C LEU A 198 -41.28 -10.85 1.71
N ILE A 199 -40.69 -10.23 2.72
CA ILE A 199 -40.90 -10.54 4.13
C ILE A 199 -41.73 -9.42 4.74
N CYS A 200 -43.03 -9.67 4.94
CA CYS A 200 -43.97 -8.69 5.46
C CYS A 200 -44.17 -8.85 6.96
N HIS A 201 -44.10 -7.75 7.69
CA HIS A 201 -44.47 -7.70 9.10
C HIS A 201 -45.73 -6.86 9.27
N PRO A 202 -46.85 -7.44 9.73
CA PRO A 202 -48.02 -6.66 10.10
C PRO A 202 -47.64 -5.83 11.33
N LYS A 203 -47.70 -4.50 11.22
CA LYS A 203 -47.29 -3.60 12.31
C LYS A 203 -48.36 -2.56 12.55
N LYS A 204 -48.71 -2.36 13.83
CA LYS A 204 -49.43 -1.15 14.26
C LYS A 204 -48.40 -0.06 14.53
N LEU A 205 -48.79 1.21 14.35
CA LEU A 205 -47.92 2.38 14.48
C LEU A 205 -47.38 2.50 15.93
N ASP A 206 -46.35 1.72 16.27
CA ASP A 206 -45.67 1.73 17.56
C ASP A 206 -44.66 2.90 17.67
N THR A 207 -43.92 2.95 18.76
CA THR A 207 -43.04 4.07 19.15
C THR A 207 -41.88 4.40 18.21
N ALA A 208 -41.50 3.51 17.29
CA ALA A 208 -40.34 3.65 16.40
C ALA A 208 -40.72 4.10 14.97
N SER A 209 -39.82 4.83 14.29
CA SER A 209 -40.05 5.25 12.90
C SER A 209 -40.06 4.05 11.93
N VAL A 210 -40.63 4.24 10.74
CA VAL A 210 -40.58 3.25 9.66
C VAL A 210 -39.13 2.93 9.29
N PHE A 211 -38.29 3.96 9.19
CA PHE A 211 -36.87 3.82 8.89
C PHE A 211 -36.14 2.94 9.92
N ASP A 212 -36.33 3.17 11.22
CA ASP A 212 -35.70 2.37 12.27
C ASP A 212 -36.18 0.92 12.26
N THR A 213 -37.48 0.75 12.00
CA THR A 213 -38.09 -0.59 11.90
C THR A 213 -37.42 -1.41 10.79
N VAL A 214 -37.28 -0.80 9.61
CA VAL A 214 -36.63 -1.43 8.45
C VAL A 214 -35.13 -1.61 8.68
N GLY A 215 -34.48 -0.62 9.29
CA GLY A 215 -33.06 -0.65 9.65
C GLY A 215 -32.71 -1.87 10.50
N ASN A 216 -33.63 -2.29 11.38
CA ASN A 216 -33.44 -3.44 12.26
C ASN A 216 -33.75 -4.82 11.62
N VAL A 217 -34.35 -4.86 10.42
CA VAL A 217 -34.58 -6.15 9.72
C VAL A 217 -33.24 -6.71 9.25
N VAL A 218 -32.92 -7.92 9.71
CA VAL A 218 -31.71 -8.66 9.33
C VAL A 218 -31.90 -9.20 7.92
N LEU A 219 -31.13 -8.68 6.97
CA LEU A 219 -31.06 -9.20 5.61
C LEU A 219 -30.02 -10.32 5.54
N ILE A 220 -30.23 -11.27 4.64
CA ILE A 220 -29.21 -12.27 4.29
C ILE A 220 -28.17 -11.55 3.41
N PRO A 221 -26.93 -11.30 3.90
CA PRO A 221 -25.92 -10.63 3.09
C PRO A 221 -25.51 -11.53 1.91
N PRO A 222 -25.15 -10.96 0.76
CA PRO A 222 -24.54 -11.74 -0.33
C PRO A 222 -23.24 -12.37 0.15
N SER A 223 -22.90 -13.52 -0.44
CA SER A 223 -21.56 -14.08 -0.28
C SER A 223 -20.53 -13.13 -0.89
N TRP A 224 -19.42 -12.93 -0.19
CA TRP A 224 -18.28 -12.19 -0.72
C TRP A 224 -17.61 -12.94 -1.85
N CYS A 225 -17.13 -12.21 -2.85
CA CYS A 225 -16.32 -12.76 -3.92
C CYS A 225 -14.84 -12.45 -3.68
N TYR A 226 -14.00 -13.48 -3.60
CA TYR A 226 -12.55 -13.31 -3.51
C TYR A 226 -11.91 -13.30 -4.89
N LEU A 227 -11.32 -12.17 -5.27
CA LEU A 227 -10.60 -12.01 -6.53
C LEU A 227 -9.09 -12.08 -6.26
N GLU A 228 -8.47 -13.21 -6.58
CA GLU A 228 -7.00 -13.34 -6.55
C GLU A 228 -6.42 -12.93 -7.90
N THR A 229 -5.87 -11.72 -7.98
CA THR A 229 -5.30 -11.16 -9.22
C THR A 229 -4.10 -11.94 -9.75
N ARG A 230 -3.44 -12.79 -8.94
CA ARG A 230 -2.18 -13.46 -9.29
C ARG A 230 -2.30 -14.94 -9.67
N LYS A 231 -3.46 -15.59 -9.52
CA LYS A 231 -3.64 -17.03 -9.78
C LYS A 231 -4.90 -17.34 -10.58
N LEU A 232 -5.03 -16.80 -11.79
CA LEU A 232 -5.97 -17.36 -12.77
C LEU A 232 -5.31 -18.53 -13.53
N LYS A 233 -4.96 -19.62 -12.81
CA LYS A 233 -4.84 -20.95 -13.42
C LYS A 233 -6.12 -21.73 -13.10
N LYS A 234 -6.87 -22.03 -14.15
CA LYS A 234 -8.22 -22.60 -14.16
C LYS A 234 -8.29 -24.06 -13.66
N SER A 235 -7.17 -24.70 -13.34
CA SER A 235 -7.05 -26.16 -13.14
C SER A 235 -7.18 -26.64 -11.70
N ASP A 236 -6.98 -25.79 -10.69
CA ASP A 236 -6.67 -26.29 -9.33
C ASP A 236 -7.83 -26.19 -8.33
N LEU A 237 -9.00 -25.70 -8.75
CA LEU A 237 -10.15 -25.50 -7.85
C LEU A 237 -11.45 -26.06 -8.45
N LYS A 238 -11.61 -27.38 -8.38
CA LYS A 238 -12.93 -28.02 -8.46
C LYS A 238 -13.51 -28.10 -7.05
N ILE A 239 -14.41 -27.20 -6.69
CA ILE A 239 -15.20 -27.29 -5.45
C ILE A 239 -16.65 -27.56 -5.84
N GLY A 240 -17.13 -28.77 -5.55
CA GLY A 240 -18.54 -29.12 -5.71
C GLY A 240 -19.36 -28.55 -4.55
N ILE A 241 -20.31 -27.66 -4.85
CA ILE A 241 -21.28 -27.16 -3.88
C ILE A 241 -22.34 -28.24 -3.66
N SER A 242 -22.17 -29.05 -2.61
CA SER A 242 -23.23 -29.93 -2.09
C SER A 242 -23.97 -29.20 -0.97
N LYS A 243 -25.28 -28.97 -1.15
CA LYS A 243 -26.19 -28.44 -0.13
C LYS A 243 -26.29 -29.43 1.04
N GLY A 244 -25.51 -29.20 2.07
CA GLY A 244 -25.58 -29.91 3.33
C GLY A 244 -24.46 -29.44 4.25
N THR A 245 -24.79 -29.16 5.51
CA THR A 245 -23.93 -28.69 6.61
C THR A 245 -22.76 -29.63 6.93
N LYS A 246 -21.84 -29.83 5.98
CA LYS A 246 -20.53 -30.40 6.21
C LYS A 246 -19.50 -29.28 6.23
N LYS A 247 -18.88 -29.16 7.40
CA LYS A 247 -17.67 -28.40 7.69
C LYS A 247 -16.72 -28.49 6.48
N ILE A 248 -16.41 -27.34 5.88
CA ILE A 248 -15.52 -27.21 4.71
C ILE A 248 -14.14 -27.76 5.09
N SER A 249 -13.84 -28.99 4.69
CA SER A 249 -12.48 -29.53 4.68
C SER A 249 -11.81 -29.10 3.38
N LEU A 250 -11.34 -27.85 3.34
CA LEU A 250 -10.34 -27.35 2.38
C LEU A 250 -8.97 -27.93 2.75
N LEU A 251 -8.83 -29.25 2.66
CA LEU A 251 -7.63 -30.01 2.97
C LEU A 251 -7.39 -30.99 1.83
N ASP A 252 -6.63 -30.54 0.83
CA ASP A 252 -5.72 -31.44 0.14
C ASP A 252 -4.48 -30.66 -0.35
N ASP A 253 -3.36 -31.02 0.29
CA ASP A 253 -1.98 -31.04 -0.20
C ASP A 253 -1.17 -29.76 -0.54
N GLY A 254 -1.59 -28.58 -0.09
CA GLY A 254 -0.73 -27.39 -0.10
C GLY A 254 -1.00 -26.52 1.12
N GLY A 255 -0.02 -26.38 2.03
CA GLY A 255 -0.20 -25.67 3.30
C GLY A 255 -0.94 -24.34 3.15
N LYS A 256 -2.07 -24.19 3.85
CA LYS A 256 -2.89 -22.96 3.82
C LYS A 256 -2.01 -21.74 4.09
N SER A 257 -2.15 -20.71 3.28
CA SER A 257 -1.54 -19.43 3.62
C SER A 257 -2.19 -18.90 4.91
N HIS A 258 -1.41 -18.28 5.80
CA HIS A 258 -1.98 -17.69 7.02
C HIS A 258 -3.05 -16.64 6.70
N ALA A 259 -2.98 -16.03 5.51
CA ALA A 259 -4.00 -15.11 4.99
C ALA A 259 -5.38 -15.80 4.84
N GLU A 260 -5.44 -17.02 4.33
CA GLU A 260 -6.71 -17.77 4.21
C GLU A 260 -7.32 -18.09 5.57
N GLU A 261 -6.49 -18.47 6.55
CA GLU A 261 -6.97 -18.75 7.91
C GLU A 261 -7.51 -17.48 8.59
N ILE A 262 -6.82 -16.34 8.40
CA ILE A 262 -7.29 -15.03 8.86
C ILE A 262 -8.64 -14.69 8.23
N LEU A 263 -8.79 -14.85 6.91
CA LEU A 263 -10.05 -14.60 6.23
C LEU A 263 -11.16 -15.49 6.81
N ILE A 264 -10.94 -16.79 6.92
CA ILE A 264 -11.94 -17.71 7.47
C ILE A 264 -12.39 -17.25 8.87
N ASN A 265 -11.46 -16.85 9.74
CA ASN A 265 -11.78 -16.38 11.08
C ASN A 265 -12.57 -15.06 11.07
N ILE A 266 -12.19 -14.09 10.22
CA ILE A 266 -12.89 -12.81 10.09
C ILE A 266 -14.31 -13.02 9.58
N PHE A 267 -14.48 -13.86 8.56
CA PHE A 267 -15.79 -14.19 7.98
C PHE A 267 -16.70 -14.91 8.99
N GLN A 268 -16.15 -15.87 9.73
CA GLN A 268 -16.87 -16.52 10.84
C GLN A 268 -17.27 -15.53 11.94
N ALA A 269 -16.39 -14.58 12.30
CA ALA A 269 -16.68 -13.56 13.30
C ALA A 269 -17.78 -12.58 12.83
N ALA A 270 -17.82 -12.27 11.54
CA ALA A 270 -18.84 -11.41 10.94
C ALA A 270 -20.19 -12.12 10.69
N ASN A 271 -20.23 -13.46 10.79
CA ASN A 271 -21.37 -14.26 10.37
C ASN A 271 -21.72 -14.05 8.88
N GLU A 272 -20.69 -13.90 8.05
CA GLU A 272 -20.77 -13.71 6.60
C GLU A 272 -20.02 -14.84 5.89
N THR A 273 -20.37 -15.12 4.64
CA THR A 273 -19.78 -16.23 3.88
C THR A 273 -18.89 -15.73 2.75
N LEU A 274 -17.74 -16.36 2.57
CA LEU A 274 -16.85 -16.15 1.44
C LEU A 274 -17.18 -17.18 0.34
N GLY A 275 -17.69 -16.70 -0.79
CA GLY A 275 -17.92 -17.49 -2.00
C GLY A 275 -16.70 -17.47 -2.91
N LEU A 276 -16.25 -18.65 -3.34
CA LEU A 276 -15.34 -18.80 -4.48
C LEU A 276 -16.19 -18.94 -5.75
N ILE A 277 -16.75 -17.82 -6.20
CA ILE A 277 -17.58 -17.78 -7.41
C ILE A 277 -16.65 -17.66 -8.62
N SER A 278 -16.89 -18.45 -9.67
CA SER A 278 -16.14 -18.31 -10.92
C SER A 278 -16.61 -17.07 -11.69
N GLY A 279 -15.93 -15.95 -11.47
CA GLY A 279 -16.28 -14.65 -12.05
C GLY A 279 -17.05 -13.81 -11.03
N CYS A 280 -16.38 -12.84 -10.42
CA CYS A 280 -17.04 -11.86 -9.56
C CYS A 280 -17.86 -10.91 -10.43
N SER A 281 -19.20 -10.98 -10.33
CA SER A 281 -20.03 -9.90 -10.85
C SER A 281 -19.86 -8.66 -9.98
N GLU A 282 -20.01 -7.49 -10.60
CA GLU A 282 -20.09 -6.22 -9.90
C GLU A 282 -21.18 -6.21 -8.81
N SER A 283 -22.22 -7.04 -8.93
CA SER A 283 -23.33 -7.11 -7.96
C SER A 283 -23.01 -7.84 -6.65
N PHE A 284 -21.75 -8.20 -6.37
CA PHE A 284 -21.33 -8.81 -5.10
C PHE A 284 -20.27 -7.95 -4.38
N PRO A 285 -20.15 -8.03 -3.05
CA PRO A 285 -19.01 -7.44 -2.35
C PRO A 285 -17.74 -8.21 -2.74
N ILE A 286 -16.73 -7.48 -3.22
CA ILE A 286 -15.50 -8.08 -3.75
C ILE A 286 -14.35 -7.76 -2.80
N ILE A 287 -13.59 -8.79 -2.46
CA ILE A 287 -12.34 -8.67 -1.74
C ILE A 287 -11.18 -9.01 -2.66
N VAL A 288 -10.24 -8.08 -2.83
CA VAL A 288 -9.05 -8.25 -3.68
C VAL A 288 -7.81 -8.20 -2.82
N ALA A 289 -6.98 -9.23 -2.91
CA ALA A 289 -5.70 -9.26 -2.23
C ALA A 289 -4.58 -8.66 -3.09
N THR A 290 -3.70 -7.84 -2.48
CA THR A 290 -2.35 -7.51 -2.98
C THR A 290 -2.24 -6.61 -4.22
N SER A 291 -3.13 -5.62 -4.38
CA SER A 291 -2.93 -4.52 -5.35
C SER A 291 -2.38 -3.24 -4.69
N SER A 292 -1.75 -2.40 -5.51
CA SER A 292 -1.51 -0.98 -5.26
C SER A 292 -2.65 -0.20 -5.91
N PRO A 293 -3.23 0.84 -5.27
CA PRO A 293 -4.41 1.49 -5.83
C PRO A 293 -3.98 2.30 -7.06
N THR A 294 -4.64 2.09 -8.19
CA THR A 294 -4.52 2.97 -9.36
C THR A 294 -5.46 4.18 -9.24
N ALA A 295 -6.58 4.04 -8.51
CA ALA A 295 -7.46 5.12 -8.08
C ALA A 295 -8.25 4.67 -6.83
N LEU A 296 -8.38 5.56 -5.84
CA LEU A 296 -9.28 5.37 -4.70
C LEU A 296 -10.63 5.99 -5.08
N THR A 297 -11.69 5.18 -5.12
CA THR A 297 -13.07 5.67 -5.19
C THR A 297 -13.74 5.47 -3.84
N ASP A 298 -14.78 6.25 -3.52
CA ASP A 298 -15.48 6.18 -2.23
C ASP A 298 -16.15 4.81 -1.95
N GLU A 299 -16.28 3.95 -2.97
CA GLU A 299 -16.80 2.59 -2.85
C GLU A 299 -15.75 1.55 -2.39
N ILE A 300 -14.50 1.98 -2.20
CA ILE A 300 -13.36 1.13 -1.90
C ILE A 300 -12.84 1.45 -0.50
N THR A 301 -13.01 0.51 0.43
CA THR A 301 -12.22 0.54 1.66
C THR A 301 -10.87 -0.14 1.37
N PHE A 302 -9.79 0.63 1.44
CA PHE A 302 -8.42 0.12 1.29
C PHE A 302 -7.77 -0.03 2.66
N VAL A 303 -7.42 -1.27 3.03
CA VAL A 303 -6.70 -1.55 4.26
C VAL A 303 -5.25 -1.85 3.94
N ILE A 304 -4.37 -0.90 4.27
CA ILE A 304 -2.92 -1.04 4.07
C ILE A 304 -2.41 -2.11 5.04
N THR A 305 -1.84 -3.18 4.50
CA THR A 305 -1.24 -4.23 5.33
C THR A 305 0.26 -4.05 5.47
N GLU A 306 0.93 -3.68 4.39
CA GLU A 306 2.40 -3.61 4.33
C GLU A 306 2.83 -2.49 3.37
N ASN A 307 4.00 -1.90 3.63
CA ASN A 307 4.67 -1.05 2.66
C ASN A 307 5.81 -1.85 2.06
N VAL A 308 5.71 -2.14 0.78
CA VAL A 308 6.64 -3.01 0.05
C VAL A 308 7.43 -2.16 -0.94
N GLY A 309 8.74 -2.33 -0.94
CA GLY A 309 9.62 -1.73 -1.94
C GLY A 309 10.94 -2.50 -1.97
N TYR A 310 11.82 -2.14 -2.90
CA TYR A 310 13.11 -2.81 -3.02
C TYR A 310 14.09 -2.26 -2.00
N GLN A 311 14.65 -3.15 -1.21
CA GLN A 311 15.75 -2.87 -0.30
C GLN A 311 16.91 -3.77 -0.70
N TYR A 312 18.10 -3.47 -0.20
CA TYR A 312 19.25 -4.32 -0.44
C TYR A 312 19.99 -4.70 0.84
N LEU A 313 20.79 -5.74 0.72
CA LEU A 313 21.62 -6.33 1.75
C LEU A 313 23.02 -6.61 1.19
N SER A 314 24.06 -6.25 1.94
CA SER A 314 25.45 -6.53 1.57
C SER A 314 26.34 -6.74 2.79
N CYS A 315 27.43 -7.49 2.63
CA CYS A 315 28.53 -7.55 3.59
C CYS A 315 29.69 -6.60 3.20
N TYR A 316 29.64 -5.99 2.01
CA TYR A 316 30.73 -5.15 1.50
C TYR A 316 30.99 -3.94 2.40
N ARG A 317 32.27 -3.71 2.67
CA ARG A 317 32.78 -2.52 3.34
C ARG A 317 34.10 -2.12 2.71
N GLU A 318 34.29 -0.84 2.48
CA GLU A 318 35.57 -0.28 2.03
C GLU A 318 36.24 0.38 3.23
N GLU A 319 37.37 -0.17 3.66
CA GLU A 319 38.15 0.38 4.77
C GLU A 319 38.98 1.55 4.24
N TYR A 320 38.89 2.71 4.89
CA TYR A 320 39.68 3.88 4.51
C TYR A 320 40.30 4.52 5.76
N ILE A 321 41.55 4.98 5.60
CA ILE A 321 42.26 5.72 6.63
C ILE A 321 42.02 7.20 6.36
N THR A 322 41.52 7.93 7.35
CA THR A 322 41.38 9.39 7.27
C THR A 322 42.47 10.07 8.07
N PHE A 323 42.93 11.24 7.60
CA PHE A 323 43.82 12.11 8.39
C PHE A 323 43.19 12.58 9.70
N LYS A 324 41.87 12.43 9.86
CA LYS A 324 41.14 12.69 11.11
C LYS A 324 41.74 11.91 12.29
N LEU A 325 42.33 10.74 12.02
CA LEU A 325 43.04 9.92 13.00
C LEU A 325 44.10 10.68 13.81
N TYR A 326 44.77 11.67 13.23
CA TYR A 326 45.80 12.46 13.92
C TYR A 326 45.22 13.55 14.84
N VAL A 327 43.96 13.95 14.64
CA VAL A 327 43.32 15.02 15.43
C VAL A 327 42.37 14.45 16.49
N THR A 328 41.83 13.24 16.25
CA THR A 328 40.88 12.55 17.13
C THR A 328 41.36 12.18 18.53
N PRO A 329 42.65 11.94 18.81
CA PRO A 329 43.07 11.50 20.15
C PRO A 329 42.63 12.46 21.25
N PHE A 330 42.53 13.75 20.92
CA PHE A 330 42.03 14.78 21.83
C PHE A 330 40.78 15.46 21.30
N LYS A 331 39.82 15.69 22.21
CA LYS A 331 38.62 16.47 21.91
C LYS A 331 39.01 17.93 21.61
N PRO A 332 38.24 18.66 20.79
CA PRO A 332 38.51 20.07 20.48
C PRO A 332 38.71 20.96 21.72
N GLN A 333 37.98 20.69 22.82
CA GLN A 333 38.16 21.45 24.06
C GLN A 333 39.57 21.32 24.65
N LEU A 334 40.20 20.14 24.53
CA LEU A 334 41.53 19.91 25.08
C LEU A 334 42.60 20.61 24.24
N TRP A 335 42.46 20.63 22.91
CA TRP A 335 43.33 21.41 22.03
C TRP A 335 43.26 22.91 22.35
N ILE A 336 42.06 23.44 22.56
CA ILE A 336 41.86 24.84 22.95
C ILE A 336 42.52 25.10 24.31
N SER A 337 42.29 24.24 25.30
CA SER A 337 42.91 24.34 26.63
C SER A 337 44.43 24.32 26.54
N LEU A 338 44.99 23.45 25.70
CA LEU A 338 46.43 23.33 25.49
C LEU A 338 47.01 24.64 24.94
N VAL A 339 46.41 25.22 23.90
CA VAL A 339 46.83 26.51 23.34
C VAL A 339 46.74 27.64 24.38
N ILE A 340 45.67 27.67 25.19
CA ILE A 340 45.53 28.67 26.27
C ILE A 340 46.63 28.48 27.34
N THR A 341 46.91 27.25 27.76
CA THR A 341 47.96 26.99 28.75
C THR A 341 49.36 27.32 28.22
N LEU A 342 49.64 26.99 26.96
CA LEU A 342 50.89 27.31 26.28
C LEU A 342 51.12 28.82 26.21
N THR A 343 50.09 29.58 25.81
CA THR A 343 50.19 31.04 25.72
C THR A 343 50.36 31.68 27.10
N PHE A 344 49.63 31.20 28.11
CA PHE A 344 49.75 31.68 29.48
C PHE A 344 51.13 31.41 30.11
N ILE A 345 51.64 30.18 29.99
CA ILE A 345 52.97 29.80 30.53
C ILE A 345 54.07 30.59 29.81
N THR A 346 53.96 30.73 28.48
CA THR A 346 54.89 31.53 27.69
C THR A 346 54.90 32.98 28.15
N PHE A 347 53.73 33.59 28.32
CA PHE A 347 53.59 34.97 28.79
C PHE A 347 54.13 35.17 30.21
N ALA A 348 53.81 34.27 31.15
CA ALA A 348 54.31 34.34 32.51
C ALA A 348 55.85 34.21 32.56
N ALA A 349 56.41 33.30 31.77
CA ALA A 349 57.85 33.10 31.68
C ALA A 349 58.57 34.27 30.99
N THR A 350 58.00 34.86 29.95
CA THR A 350 58.59 36.04 29.27
C THR A 350 58.52 37.29 30.14
N ALA A 351 57.39 37.54 30.81
CA ALA A 351 57.24 38.66 31.74
C ALA A 351 58.24 38.56 32.90
N TYR A 352 58.43 37.35 33.45
CA TYR A 352 59.41 37.13 34.51
C TYR A 352 60.85 37.28 34.02
N ALA A 353 61.16 36.74 32.83
CA ALA A 353 62.48 36.91 32.21
C ALA A 353 62.79 38.39 31.95
N TYR A 354 61.81 39.16 31.49
CA TYR A 354 61.92 40.60 31.30
C TYR A 354 62.16 41.33 32.62
N TYR A 355 61.38 41.04 33.66
CA TYR A 355 61.54 41.63 35.00
C TYR A 355 62.93 41.38 35.61
N LYS A 356 63.49 40.18 35.40
CA LYS A 356 64.84 39.82 35.87
C LYS A 356 65.96 40.14 34.87
N LYS A 357 65.65 40.77 33.73
CA LYS A 357 66.59 41.12 32.64
C LYS A 357 67.42 39.92 32.14
N ILE A 358 66.77 38.77 32.00
CA ILE A 358 67.38 37.54 31.50
C ILE A 358 67.11 37.42 30.00
N THR A 359 68.16 37.25 29.19
CA THR A 359 68.04 36.96 27.75
C THR A 359 67.73 35.48 27.53
N PHE A 360 66.45 35.16 27.35
CA PHE A 360 65.97 33.81 27.09
C PHE A 360 64.66 33.87 26.28
N ALA A 361 64.40 32.87 25.45
CA ALA A 361 63.18 32.75 24.65
C ALA A 361 62.31 31.58 25.18
N PRO A 362 61.44 31.80 26.19
CA PRO A 362 60.61 30.76 26.80
C PRO A 362 59.74 29.98 25.81
N TRP A 363 59.21 30.65 24.79
CA TRP A 363 58.29 30.04 23.84
C TRP A 363 58.93 28.89 23.04
N LEU A 364 60.21 29.01 22.66
CA LEU A 364 60.94 27.95 21.95
C LEU A 364 61.18 26.73 22.85
N PHE A 365 61.49 26.96 24.14
CA PHE A 365 61.68 25.87 25.10
C PHE A 365 60.38 25.11 25.36
N ILE A 366 59.27 25.84 25.54
CA ILE A 366 57.94 25.26 25.76
C ILE A 366 57.49 24.47 24.52
N LEU A 367 57.76 25.00 23.32
CA LEU A 367 57.43 24.33 22.07
C LEU A 367 58.34 23.11 21.80
N ALA A 368 59.64 23.19 22.10
CA ALA A 368 60.50 22.01 21.98
C ALA A 368 60.01 20.87 22.89
N THR A 369 59.67 21.19 24.15
CA THR A 369 59.25 20.17 25.13
C THR A 369 57.90 19.52 24.81
N ILE A 370 56.98 20.18 24.09
CA ILE A 370 55.71 19.55 23.63
C ILE A 370 55.91 18.59 22.45
N PHE A 371 56.96 18.80 21.67
CA PHE A 371 57.36 17.90 20.59
C PHE A 371 58.39 16.86 21.04
N GLU A 372 58.56 16.68 22.36
CA GLU A 372 59.55 15.78 22.97
C GLU A 372 61.01 16.08 22.57
N GLU A 373 61.29 17.32 22.17
CA GLU A 373 62.62 17.81 21.81
C GLU A 373 63.33 18.51 22.97
N ASN A 374 64.67 18.45 22.96
CA ASN A 374 65.49 19.06 24.00
C ASN A 374 65.60 20.58 23.82
N GLY A 375 64.96 21.35 24.71
CA GLY A 375 65.11 22.80 24.76
C GLY A 375 66.43 23.24 25.42
N HIS A 376 67.13 24.20 24.83
CA HIS A 376 68.35 24.76 25.43
C HIS A 376 68.01 25.71 26.59
N LEU A 377 68.41 25.35 27.82
CA LEU A 377 68.22 26.19 29.02
C LEU A 377 69.55 26.85 29.44
N PRO A 378 69.66 28.19 29.43
CA PRO A 378 70.86 28.89 29.87
C PRO A 378 71.20 28.59 31.33
N LEU A 379 72.49 28.39 31.63
CA LEU A 379 72.97 28.06 32.99
C LEU A 379 72.53 29.07 34.06
N LYS A 380 72.36 30.35 33.69
CA LYS A 380 71.88 31.43 34.59
C LYS A 380 70.43 31.23 35.08
N LEU A 381 69.60 30.49 34.35
CA LEU A 381 68.22 30.18 34.77
C LEU A 381 68.15 29.04 35.80
N ARG A 382 69.19 28.20 35.90
CA ARG A 382 69.21 26.99 36.74
C ARG A 382 69.05 27.29 38.23
N GLY A 383 69.50 28.47 38.68
CA GLY A 383 69.41 28.92 40.08
C GLY A 383 68.08 29.56 40.47
N ASN A 384 67.16 29.80 39.53
CA ASN A 384 65.93 30.53 39.81
C ASN A 384 64.77 29.58 40.11
N TRP A 385 64.37 29.52 41.38
CA TRP A 385 63.36 28.58 41.87
C TRP A 385 62.00 28.71 41.16
N PHE A 386 61.59 29.94 40.80
CA PHE A 386 60.30 30.21 40.17
C PHE A 386 60.20 29.60 38.76
N LEU A 387 61.21 29.84 37.91
CA LEU A 387 61.25 29.27 36.55
C LEU A 387 61.42 27.74 36.58
N ARG A 388 62.11 27.22 37.61
CA ARG A 388 62.27 25.78 37.79
C ARG A 388 60.95 25.08 38.13
N LEU A 389 60.09 25.70 38.94
CA LEU A 389 58.76 25.16 39.23
C LEU A 389 57.85 25.21 38.00
N ILE A 390 57.84 26.33 37.27
CA ILE A 390 57.04 26.48 36.05
C ILE A 390 57.48 25.48 34.99
N PHE A 391 58.75 25.49 34.59
CA PHE A 391 59.23 24.56 33.56
C PHE A 391 59.25 23.11 34.02
N GLY A 392 59.52 22.83 35.30
CA GLY A 392 59.43 21.49 35.86
C GLY A 392 58.01 20.92 35.78
N SER A 393 57.00 21.71 36.18
CA SER A 393 55.60 21.33 36.06
C SER A 393 55.16 21.16 34.61
N TRP A 394 55.59 22.06 33.71
CA TRP A 394 55.31 21.99 32.28
C TRP A 394 55.90 20.74 31.63
N CYS A 395 57.17 20.42 31.90
CA CYS A 395 57.79 19.21 31.37
C CYS A 395 57.05 17.94 31.82
N LEU A 396 56.60 17.88 33.08
CA LEU A 396 55.79 16.76 33.58
C LEU A 396 54.46 16.66 32.82
N VAL A 397 53.75 17.77 32.66
CA VAL A 397 52.49 17.83 31.90
C VAL A 397 52.70 17.44 30.44
N SER A 398 53.79 17.91 29.83
CA SER A 398 54.12 17.63 28.44
C SER A 398 54.30 16.13 28.20
N VAL A 399 55.11 15.45 29.02
CA VAL A 399 55.36 14.00 28.93
C VAL A 399 54.07 13.21 29.15
N ILE A 400 53.21 13.63 30.08
CA ILE A 400 51.91 12.97 30.28
C ILE A 400 51.03 13.14 29.04
N LEU A 401 51.00 14.33 28.46
CA LEU A 401 50.15 14.66 27.33
C LEU A 401 50.58 13.96 26.05
N THR A 402 51.88 13.92 25.75
CA THR A 402 52.42 13.21 24.58
C THR A 402 52.23 11.69 24.70
N ASN A 403 52.46 11.11 25.88
CA ASN A 403 52.20 9.69 26.12
C ASN A 403 50.71 9.32 25.99
N CYS A 404 49.81 10.16 26.51
CA CYS A 404 48.36 9.96 26.34
C CYS A 404 47.94 10.09 24.87
N TYR A 405 48.47 11.09 24.15
CA TYR A 405 48.21 11.26 22.72
C TYR A 405 48.65 10.02 21.93
N ASN A 406 49.90 9.58 22.12
CA ASN A 406 50.46 8.41 21.45
C ASN A 406 49.68 7.14 21.80
N GLY A 407 49.34 6.93 23.08
CA GLY A 407 48.57 5.77 23.52
C GLY A 407 47.18 5.69 22.89
N ILE A 408 46.44 6.80 22.85
CA ILE A 408 45.12 6.85 22.22
C ILE A 408 45.25 6.69 20.70
N MET A 409 46.23 7.34 20.06
CA MET A 409 46.47 7.22 18.62
C MET A 409 46.77 5.77 18.21
N ILE A 410 47.63 5.06 18.97
CA ILE A 410 47.95 3.64 18.74
C ILE A 410 46.70 2.77 18.97
N SER A 411 45.91 3.05 20.01
CA SER A 411 44.69 2.30 20.27
C SER A 411 43.66 2.47 19.15
N GLU A 412 43.54 3.67 18.58
CA GLU A 412 42.65 3.96 17.44
C GLU A 412 43.16 3.28 16.16
N LEU A 413 44.48 3.26 15.92
CA LEU A 413 45.10 2.52 14.81
C LEU A 413 44.82 1.01 14.87
N ASN A 414 44.72 0.46 16.08
CA ASN A 414 44.41 -0.95 16.31
C ASN A 414 42.90 -1.24 16.34
N SER A 415 42.05 -0.22 16.40
CA SER A 415 40.60 -0.36 16.32
C SER A 415 40.17 -0.57 14.86
N SER A 416 39.04 -1.26 14.63
CA SER A 416 38.56 -1.48 13.26
C SER A 416 38.35 -0.14 12.55
N PHE A 417 39.06 0.08 11.43
CA PHE A 417 39.00 1.33 10.69
C PHE A 417 37.57 1.74 10.36
N SER A 418 37.35 3.06 10.28
CA SER A 418 36.11 3.60 9.73
C SER A 418 35.91 3.04 8.33
N ALA A 419 34.83 2.30 8.13
CA ALA A 419 34.53 1.65 6.86
C ALA A 419 33.37 2.37 6.17
N LEU A 420 33.56 2.70 4.90
CA LEU A 420 32.49 3.19 4.04
C LEU A 420 31.64 1.98 3.67
N ARG A 421 30.35 2.06 4.01
CA ARG A 421 29.38 1.03 3.65
C ARG A 421 28.31 1.63 2.73
N PRO A 422 27.90 0.93 1.67
CA PRO A 422 26.76 1.36 0.88
C PRO A 422 25.51 1.37 1.78
N SER A 423 24.83 2.52 1.84
CA SER A 423 23.59 2.66 2.62
C SER A 423 22.42 3.23 1.83
N LEU A 424 22.69 3.87 0.69
CA LEU A 424 21.71 4.39 -0.28
C LEU A 424 21.90 3.67 -1.63
N PHE A 425 20.89 3.64 -2.49
CA PHE A 425 21.02 3.04 -3.83
C PHE A 425 22.01 3.82 -4.70
N ASN A 426 22.10 5.14 -4.52
CA ASN A 426 23.10 5.99 -5.17
C ASN A 426 24.57 5.58 -4.88
N HIS A 427 24.83 4.83 -3.80
CA HIS A 427 26.18 4.29 -3.52
C HIS A 427 26.49 3.04 -4.35
N LEU A 428 25.47 2.42 -4.94
CA LEU A 428 25.60 1.21 -5.76
C LEU A 428 25.84 1.53 -7.23
N LEU A 429 25.65 2.78 -7.68
CA LEU A 429 25.75 3.17 -9.09
C LEU A 429 27.18 3.01 -9.62
N CYS A 430 27.33 2.31 -10.75
CA CYS A 430 28.60 2.18 -11.47
C CYS A 430 28.98 3.49 -12.19
N ARG A 431 27.99 4.18 -12.76
CA ARG A 431 28.14 5.50 -13.40
C ARG A 431 26.90 6.33 -13.15
N ARG A 432 27.10 7.65 -13.19
CA ARG A 432 26.04 8.63 -13.03
C ARG A 432 25.79 9.30 -14.37
N MET A 433 24.69 8.92 -15.00
CA MET A 433 24.18 9.57 -16.20
C MET A 433 23.14 10.62 -15.83
N GLY A 434 23.20 11.73 -16.55
CA GLY A 434 22.32 12.89 -16.36
C GLY A 434 21.07 12.82 -17.22
N ALA A 435 20.11 13.71 -16.96
CA ALA A 435 18.88 13.81 -17.75
C ALA A 435 19.13 14.09 -19.24
N ASN A 436 20.23 14.77 -19.57
CA ASN A 436 20.67 15.07 -20.94
C ASN A 436 21.09 13.83 -21.75
N GLU A 437 21.36 12.70 -21.09
CA GLU A 437 21.73 11.44 -21.77
C GLU A 437 20.51 10.58 -22.09
N ILE A 438 19.34 10.83 -21.48
CA ILE A 438 18.12 10.05 -21.75
C ILE A 438 17.67 10.20 -23.21
N PRO A 439 17.59 11.41 -23.82
CA PRO A 439 17.24 11.52 -25.23
C PRO A 439 18.19 10.74 -26.16
N LYS A 440 19.48 10.67 -25.80
CA LYS A 440 20.49 9.89 -26.54
C LYS A 440 20.27 8.39 -26.40
N PHE A 441 19.93 7.93 -25.18
CA PHE A 441 19.48 6.56 -24.94
C PHE A 441 18.28 6.21 -25.83
N ILE A 442 17.25 7.06 -25.89
CA ILE A 442 16.05 6.80 -26.71
C ILE A 442 16.41 6.69 -28.20
N GLN A 443 17.24 7.59 -28.69
CA GLN A 443 17.73 7.55 -30.08
C GLN A 443 18.49 6.25 -30.36
N SER A 444 19.39 5.86 -29.46
CA SER A 444 20.17 4.62 -29.55
C SER A 444 19.30 3.37 -29.49
N TYR A 445 18.34 3.34 -28.56
CA TYR A 445 17.37 2.26 -28.40
C TYR A 445 16.54 2.08 -29.67
N SER A 446 16.04 3.17 -30.25
CA SER A 446 15.31 3.14 -31.51
C SER A 446 16.20 2.65 -32.66
N TYR A 447 17.41 3.19 -32.81
CA TYR A 447 18.33 2.83 -33.88
C TYR A 447 18.73 1.34 -33.83
N ASN A 448 19.15 0.85 -32.66
CA ASN A 448 19.52 -0.54 -32.47
C ASN A 448 18.33 -1.49 -32.57
N GLY A 449 17.12 -1.05 -32.16
CA GLY A 449 15.89 -1.80 -32.36
C GLY A 449 15.55 -2.05 -33.83
N PHE A 450 15.80 -1.06 -34.71
CA PHE A 450 15.67 -1.25 -36.16
C PHE A 450 16.73 -2.20 -36.71
N LYS A 451 17.99 -2.08 -36.27
CA LYS A 451 19.08 -2.97 -36.71
C LYS A 451 18.82 -4.43 -36.32
N HIS A 452 18.31 -4.68 -35.11
CA HIS A 452 17.95 -6.02 -34.63
C HIS A 452 16.88 -6.72 -35.48
N LYS A 453 15.92 -5.97 -36.04
CA LYS A 453 14.90 -6.55 -36.93
C LYS A 453 15.48 -7.03 -38.27
N ASN A 454 16.59 -6.44 -38.70
CA ASN A 454 17.18 -6.70 -40.01
C ASN A 454 18.36 -7.69 -39.95
N HIS A 455 19.08 -7.78 -38.82
CA HIS A 455 20.21 -8.69 -38.62
C HIS A 455 20.14 -9.35 -37.25
N THR A 456 19.71 -10.62 -37.20
CA THR A 456 19.57 -11.40 -35.96
C THR A 456 20.90 -11.89 -35.37
N SER A 457 22.01 -11.83 -36.10
CA SER A 457 23.25 -12.54 -35.76
C SER A 457 24.47 -11.67 -35.41
N GLU A 458 24.50 -10.37 -35.75
CA GLU A 458 25.74 -9.56 -35.70
C GLU A 458 25.94 -8.70 -34.44
N ILE A 459 24.88 -8.39 -33.69
CA ILE A 459 24.99 -7.43 -32.55
C ILE A 459 25.54 -8.10 -31.27
N LEU A 460 25.51 -9.44 -31.18
CA LEU A 460 25.99 -10.17 -30.00
C LEU A 460 27.52 -10.26 -29.91
N SER A 461 28.23 -9.99 -31.01
CA SER A 461 29.69 -10.18 -31.11
C SER A 461 30.50 -9.03 -30.52
N GLY A 462 29.86 -7.93 -30.13
CA GLY A 462 30.51 -6.80 -29.48
C GLY A 462 31.50 -5.98 -30.32
N GLU A 463 31.60 -6.26 -31.62
CA GLU A 463 32.40 -5.45 -32.55
C GLU A 463 31.70 -4.12 -32.87
N GLY A 464 32.38 -3.01 -32.57
CA GLY A 464 31.89 -1.66 -32.83
C GLY A 464 31.03 -1.03 -31.72
N ILE A 465 31.05 -1.57 -30.50
CA ILE A 465 30.23 -1.01 -29.42
C ILE A 465 30.75 0.37 -28.98
N SER A 466 29.83 1.34 -28.95
CA SER A 466 30.05 2.67 -28.39
C SER A 466 30.47 2.63 -26.91
N ASN A 467 31.44 3.47 -26.55
CA ASN A 467 31.90 3.66 -25.16
C ASN A 467 30.93 4.50 -24.31
N HIS A 468 29.81 4.94 -24.88
CA HIS A 468 28.83 5.75 -24.16
C HIS A 468 27.86 4.87 -23.36
N GLY A 469 27.65 5.21 -22.07
CA GLY A 469 26.82 4.41 -21.17
C GLY A 469 25.37 4.27 -21.64
N TYR A 470 24.80 5.32 -22.25
CA TYR A 470 23.44 5.27 -22.79
C TYR A 470 23.30 4.26 -23.95
N ASP A 471 24.34 4.06 -24.78
CA ASP A 471 24.33 3.08 -25.86
C ASP A 471 24.42 1.65 -25.31
N GLN A 472 25.27 1.44 -24.29
CA GLN A 472 25.41 0.16 -23.60
C GLN A 472 24.08 -0.26 -22.95
N ILE A 473 23.41 0.68 -22.27
CA ILE A 473 22.07 0.43 -21.71
C ILE A 473 21.06 0.11 -22.80
N ALA A 474 21.04 0.87 -23.91
CA ALA A 474 20.12 0.63 -25.02
C ALA A 474 20.25 -0.80 -25.58
N ILE A 475 21.47 -1.25 -25.86
CA ILE A 475 21.75 -2.61 -26.35
C ILE A 475 21.32 -3.65 -25.30
N TYR A 476 21.67 -3.43 -24.03
CA TYR A 476 21.33 -4.37 -22.95
C TYR A 476 19.82 -4.55 -22.79
N VAL A 477 19.05 -3.45 -22.76
CA VAL A 477 17.58 -3.49 -22.65
C VAL A 477 16.94 -4.19 -23.85
N LEU A 478 17.45 -3.97 -25.07
CA LEU A 478 16.96 -4.68 -26.26
C LEU A 478 17.19 -6.19 -26.18
N ASN A 479 18.35 -6.62 -25.66
CA ASN A 479 18.63 -8.04 -25.46
C ASN A 479 17.70 -8.67 -24.41
N LEU A 480 17.39 -7.95 -23.32
CA LEU A 480 16.39 -8.40 -22.34
C LEU A 480 15.01 -8.55 -22.97
N LEU A 481 14.58 -7.59 -23.78
CA LEU A 481 13.30 -7.66 -24.49
C LEU A 481 13.23 -8.85 -25.44
N TYR A 482 14.32 -9.15 -26.15
CA TYR A 482 14.39 -10.30 -27.05
C TYR A 482 14.26 -11.63 -26.31
N LEU A 483 14.86 -11.75 -25.11
CA LEU A 483 14.67 -12.91 -24.26
C LEU A 483 13.21 -13.07 -23.82
N GLU A 484 12.54 -11.98 -23.41
CA GLU A 484 11.11 -12.01 -23.03
C GLU A 484 10.23 -12.53 -24.18
N VAL A 485 10.48 -12.08 -25.42
CA VAL A 485 9.78 -12.55 -26.62
C VAL A 485 10.08 -14.03 -26.89
N SER A 486 11.34 -14.44 -26.81
CA SER A 486 11.74 -15.84 -27.00
C SER A 486 11.06 -16.77 -26.00
N TYR A 487 10.88 -16.34 -24.75
CA TYR A 487 10.11 -17.08 -23.75
C TYR A 487 8.64 -17.23 -24.12
N ALA A 488 8.01 -16.16 -24.62
CA ALA A 488 6.61 -16.21 -25.05
C ALA A 488 6.41 -17.17 -26.24
N ASP A 489 7.35 -17.19 -27.19
CA ASP A 489 7.33 -18.12 -28.32
C ASP A 489 7.52 -19.58 -27.87
N ALA A 490 8.44 -19.84 -26.93
CA ALA A 490 8.64 -21.17 -26.36
C ALA A 490 7.39 -21.71 -25.64
N VAL A 491 6.67 -20.86 -24.90
CA VAL A 491 5.39 -21.22 -24.25
C VAL A 491 4.31 -21.56 -25.27
N THR A 492 4.30 -20.89 -26.43
CA THR A 492 3.33 -21.14 -27.51
C THR A 492 3.73 -22.29 -28.45
N GLY A 493 4.84 -22.98 -28.17
CA GLY A 493 5.30 -24.13 -28.95
C GLY A 493 6.03 -23.77 -30.24
N ARG A 494 6.40 -22.49 -30.45
CA ARG A 494 7.26 -22.08 -31.56
C ARG A 494 8.72 -22.30 -31.15
N ALA A 495 9.37 -23.26 -31.80
CA ALA A 495 10.76 -23.61 -31.51
C ALA A 495 11.71 -22.47 -31.95
N SER A 496 12.05 -21.58 -31.01
CA SER A 496 13.19 -20.67 -31.16
C SER A 496 14.37 -21.22 -30.32
N PRO A 497 15.60 -21.25 -30.83
CA PRO A 497 16.76 -21.65 -30.03
C PRO A 497 16.92 -20.68 -28.85
N PHE A 498 17.01 -21.21 -27.62
CA PHE A 498 17.25 -20.39 -26.43
C PHE A 498 18.61 -19.70 -26.56
N LEU A 499 18.58 -18.37 -26.67
CA LEU A 499 19.77 -17.55 -26.69
C LEU A 499 20.24 -17.30 -25.25
N GLU A 500 21.49 -17.65 -24.93
CA GLU A 500 22.08 -17.29 -23.64
C GLU A 500 22.47 -15.80 -23.67
N LEU A 501 22.10 -15.06 -22.62
CA LEU A 501 22.46 -13.65 -22.50
C LEU A 501 23.89 -13.51 -22.01
N TYR A 502 24.83 -13.35 -22.95
CA TYR A 502 26.17 -12.90 -22.63
C TYR A 502 26.17 -11.38 -22.43
N ASN A 503 26.64 -10.90 -21.27
CA ASN A 503 26.80 -9.48 -21.01
C ASN A 503 28.28 -9.08 -21.17
N PRO A 504 28.70 -8.51 -22.32
CA PRO A 504 30.08 -8.14 -22.57
C PRO A 504 30.56 -6.93 -21.76
N PHE A 505 29.64 -6.22 -21.10
CA PHE A 505 29.95 -4.99 -20.36
C PHE A 505 30.23 -5.22 -18.88
N ALA A 506 29.98 -6.42 -18.35
CA ALA A 506 30.09 -6.71 -16.93
C ALA A 506 31.49 -6.33 -16.39
N SER A 507 31.53 -5.50 -15.34
CA SER A 507 32.78 -5.03 -14.74
C SER A 507 32.88 -5.50 -13.29
N ASN A 508 34.05 -6.05 -12.93
CA ASN A 508 34.37 -6.44 -11.55
C ASN A 508 34.55 -5.22 -10.62
N GLU A 509 34.65 -4.01 -11.17
CA GLU A 509 34.75 -2.78 -10.38
C GLU A 509 33.39 -2.30 -9.86
N CYS A 510 32.30 -2.78 -10.44
CA CYS A 510 30.93 -2.37 -10.14
C CYS A 510 30.18 -3.42 -9.33
N PHE A 511 29.12 -3.00 -8.64
CA PHE A 511 28.35 -3.92 -7.80
C PHE A 511 27.58 -4.94 -8.64
N SER A 512 27.62 -6.20 -8.21
CA SER A 512 26.69 -7.25 -8.64
C SER A 512 25.37 -7.06 -7.90
N LEU A 513 24.31 -6.71 -8.64
CA LEU A 513 22.95 -6.42 -8.16
C LEU A 513 22.10 -7.70 -8.26
N VAL A 514 22.35 -8.67 -7.39
CA VAL A 514 21.75 -10.00 -7.50
C VAL A 514 20.35 -10.05 -6.90
N SER A 515 19.44 -10.74 -7.58
CA SER A 515 18.09 -11.03 -7.10
C SER A 515 17.66 -12.43 -7.54
N LEU A 516 16.62 -12.99 -6.91
CA LEU A 516 16.04 -14.28 -7.31
C LEU A 516 14.95 -14.07 -8.37
N PRO A 517 14.73 -15.02 -9.28
CA PRO A 517 13.58 -14.96 -10.18
C PRO A 517 12.28 -15.22 -9.41
N ASN A 518 11.21 -14.49 -9.76
CA ASN A 518 9.90 -14.67 -9.13
C ASN A 518 9.16 -15.91 -9.66
N GLU A 519 9.43 -16.33 -10.90
CA GLU A 519 8.66 -17.35 -11.60
C GLU A 519 9.55 -18.18 -12.53
N TYR A 520 9.09 -19.42 -12.78
CA TYR A 520 9.63 -20.32 -13.79
C TYR A 520 8.62 -20.44 -14.92
N VAL A 521 9.06 -20.22 -16.15
CA VAL A 521 8.24 -20.34 -17.36
C VAL A 521 8.66 -21.61 -18.08
N SER A 522 7.79 -22.62 -18.12
CA SER A 522 8.07 -23.91 -18.77
C SER A 522 9.36 -24.60 -18.29
N GLY A 523 9.69 -24.45 -17.00
CA GLY A 523 10.92 -24.99 -16.40
C GLY A 523 12.13 -24.04 -16.44
N TYR A 524 12.08 -22.96 -17.22
CA TYR A 524 13.17 -22.00 -17.33
C TYR A 524 13.01 -20.85 -16.33
N SER A 525 14.12 -20.35 -15.79
CA SER A 525 14.09 -19.18 -14.89
C SER A 525 13.78 -17.91 -15.67
N ASN A 526 12.77 -17.14 -15.25
CA ASN A 526 12.55 -15.80 -15.79
C ASN A 526 13.67 -14.84 -15.32
N HIS A 527 13.66 -13.59 -15.81
CA HIS A 527 14.56 -12.55 -15.31
C HIS A 527 14.52 -12.45 -13.77
N PRO A 528 15.67 -12.25 -13.12
CA PRO A 528 15.74 -11.90 -11.71
C PRO A 528 14.76 -10.77 -11.37
N GLU A 529 14.11 -10.85 -10.21
CA GLU A 529 13.00 -9.96 -9.82
C GLU A 529 13.35 -8.48 -9.99
N PHE A 530 14.53 -8.09 -9.50
CA PHE A 530 14.96 -6.69 -9.55
C PHE A 530 15.30 -6.26 -10.97
N LEU A 531 15.91 -7.13 -11.78
CA LEU A 531 16.20 -6.83 -13.20
C LEU A 531 14.90 -6.61 -13.98
N ARG A 532 13.90 -7.46 -13.76
CA ARG A 532 12.57 -7.30 -14.36
C ARG A 532 11.95 -5.97 -13.97
N HIS A 533 12.08 -5.57 -12.71
CA HIS A 533 11.61 -4.26 -12.23
C HIS A 533 12.30 -3.09 -12.93
N LEU A 534 13.64 -3.11 -13.03
CA LEU A 534 14.40 -2.09 -13.76
C LEU A 534 13.96 -2.01 -15.23
N ASN A 535 13.82 -3.17 -15.89
CA ASN A 535 13.41 -3.24 -17.30
C ASN A 535 12.01 -2.65 -17.51
N LEU A 536 11.03 -3.04 -16.69
CA LEU A 536 9.66 -2.51 -16.74
C LEU A 536 9.63 -1.00 -16.45
N HIS A 537 10.43 -0.53 -15.49
CA HIS A 537 10.49 0.89 -15.15
C HIS A 537 11.05 1.72 -16.31
N ILE A 538 12.06 1.22 -17.03
CA ILE A 538 12.58 1.91 -18.22
C ILE A 538 11.51 1.97 -19.31
N ARG A 539 10.84 0.85 -19.59
CA ARG A 539 9.82 0.78 -20.63
C ARG A 539 8.62 1.68 -20.35
N ASN A 540 8.12 1.69 -19.11
CA ASN A 540 6.86 2.35 -18.79
C ASN A 540 7.06 3.79 -18.29
N VAL A 541 8.08 4.03 -17.48
CA VAL A 541 8.26 5.31 -16.78
C VAL A 541 9.26 6.21 -17.49
N VAL A 542 10.43 5.69 -17.90
CA VAL A 542 11.44 6.53 -18.60
C VAL A 542 10.91 6.99 -19.95
N LEU A 543 10.24 6.12 -20.71
CA LEU A 543 9.63 6.51 -22.00
C LEU A 543 8.54 7.57 -21.82
N ALA A 544 7.67 7.44 -20.82
CA ALA A 544 6.65 8.44 -20.53
C ALA A 544 7.26 9.77 -20.05
N ALA A 545 8.24 9.72 -19.16
CA ALA A 545 8.96 10.89 -18.65
C ALA A 545 9.72 11.64 -19.75
N TRP A 546 10.22 10.94 -20.76
CA TRP A 546 10.83 11.55 -21.93
C TRP A 546 9.81 12.33 -22.77
N GLN A 547 8.61 11.79 -22.98
CA GLN A 547 7.55 12.49 -23.71
C GLN A 547 7.12 13.78 -23.00
N THR A 548 7.16 13.81 -21.67
CA THR A 548 6.83 14.99 -20.86
C THR A 548 8.03 15.88 -20.53
N ASN A 549 9.25 15.46 -20.87
CA ASN A 549 10.52 16.08 -20.50
C ASN A 549 10.69 16.32 -18.98
N THR A 550 10.17 15.43 -18.14
CA THR A 550 10.20 15.55 -16.68
C THR A 550 10.93 14.37 -16.04
N PHE A 551 12.19 14.56 -15.67
CA PHE A 551 13.02 13.53 -15.05
C PHE A 551 13.24 13.81 -13.57
N SER A 552 12.67 12.97 -12.70
CA SER A 552 12.96 13.01 -11.27
C SER A 552 14.31 12.37 -10.97
N VAL A 553 14.92 12.73 -9.83
CA VAL A 553 16.16 12.11 -9.34
C VAL A 553 16.02 10.58 -9.22
N ARG A 554 14.83 10.10 -8.84
CA ARG A 554 14.51 8.66 -8.75
C ARG A 554 14.52 7.96 -10.09
N ILE A 555 13.94 8.58 -11.11
CA ILE A 555 13.96 8.03 -12.47
C ILE A 555 15.40 7.88 -12.96
N LEU A 556 16.25 8.88 -12.70
CA LEU A 556 17.67 8.84 -13.05
C LEU A 556 18.44 7.77 -12.27
N GLU A 557 18.17 7.62 -10.98
CA GLU A 557 18.80 6.58 -10.16
C GLU A 557 18.48 5.18 -10.68
N ILE A 558 17.20 4.89 -10.97
CA ILE A 558 16.75 3.61 -11.53
C ILE A 558 17.35 3.37 -12.91
N PHE A 559 17.39 4.40 -13.76
CA PHE A 559 18.03 4.33 -15.07
C PHE A 559 19.52 3.96 -14.97
N ASN A 560 20.23 4.51 -13.98
CA ASN A 560 21.64 4.19 -13.76
C ASN A 560 21.86 2.80 -13.15
N LEU A 561 20.89 2.24 -12.42
CA LEU A 561 20.98 0.89 -11.84
C LEU A 561 20.89 -0.24 -12.89
N ILE A 562 20.32 0.03 -14.08
CA ILE A 562 20.29 -0.98 -15.16
C ILE A 562 21.60 -1.06 -15.96
N ASP A 563 22.55 -0.17 -15.68
CA ASP A 563 23.82 -0.12 -16.42
C ASP A 563 24.44 -1.53 -16.51
N PRO A 564 24.74 -2.03 -17.71
CA PRO A 564 25.16 -3.42 -17.89
C PRO A 564 26.56 -3.71 -17.34
N ARG A 565 27.29 -2.71 -16.84
CA ARG A 565 28.48 -2.98 -16.04
C ARG A 565 28.15 -3.62 -14.69
N HIS A 566 26.93 -3.43 -14.20
CA HIS A 566 26.37 -4.25 -13.13
C HIS A 566 26.08 -5.66 -13.66
N THR A 567 26.35 -6.66 -12.83
CA THR A 567 25.81 -8.00 -13.05
C THR A 567 24.46 -8.08 -12.33
N HIS A 568 23.37 -8.46 -13.01
CA HIS A 568 22.02 -8.47 -12.44
C HIS A 568 21.49 -9.86 -12.08
N TYR A 569 22.33 -10.88 -12.21
CA TYR A 569 21.99 -12.28 -11.93
C TYR A 569 23.11 -12.95 -11.11
N PRO A 570 22.80 -13.95 -10.27
CA PRO A 570 23.81 -14.62 -9.48
C PRO A 570 24.79 -15.44 -10.33
N ARG A 571 25.99 -15.69 -9.80
CA ARG A 571 26.97 -16.56 -10.46
C ARG A 571 26.39 -17.94 -10.78
N GLY A 572 26.59 -18.38 -12.02
CA GLY A 572 26.11 -19.66 -12.53
C GLY A 572 24.66 -19.65 -13.05
N PHE A 573 23.97 -18.51 -12.99
CA PHE A 573 22.64 -18.36 -13.61
C PHE A 573 22.75 -18.57 -15.12
N ARG A 574 21.85 -19.38 -15.68
CA ARG A 574 21.71 -19.57 -17.13
C ARG A 574 20.24 -19.50 -17.56
N TYR A 575 19.93 -18.67 -18.55
CA TYR A 575 18.57 -18.56 -19.10
C TYR A 575 18.14 -19.85 -19.83
N SER A 576 19.11 -20.53 -20.44
CA SER A 576 18.91 -21.76 -21.22
C SER A 576 18.79 -23.05 -20.39
N ASN A 577 18.95 -23.01 -19.07
CA ASN A 577 18.98 -24.21 -18.22
C ASN A 577 17.61 -24.50 -17.57
N PRO A 578 16.84 -25.50 -18.05
CA PRO A 578 15.55 -25.85 -17.44
C PRO A 578 15.69 -26.62 -16.12
N ASN A 579 16.87 -27.15 -15.81
CA ASN A 579 17.12 -27.92 -14.59
C ASN A 579 17.58 -27.04 -13.42
N GLN A 580 17.69 -25.72 -13.63
CA GLN A 580 18.13 -24.78 -12.61
C GLN A 580 17.04 -24.55 -11.56
N THR A 581 17.24 -25.02 -10.34
CA THR A 581 16.24 -24.89 -9.27
C THR A 581 16.39 -23.58 -8.48
N LEU A 582 15.31 -23.13 -7.84
CA LEU A 582 15.34 -21.92 -7.01
C LEU A 582 16.29 -22.07 -5.81
N GLY A 583 16.39 -23.29 -5.27
CA GLY A 583 17.33 -23.62 -4.20
C GLY A 583 18.80 -23.46 -4.61
N GLN A 584 19.15 -23.88 -5.84
CA GLN A 584 20.49 -23.68 -6.39
C GLN A 584 20.81 -22.20 -6.55
N LEU A 585 19.91 -21.43 -7.17
CA LEU A 585 20.11 -19.98 -7.34
C LEU A 585 20.24 -19.23 -6.02
N ARG A 586 19.39 -19.57 -5.04
CA ARG A 586 19.48 -19.02 -3.69
C ARG A 586 20.81 -19.36 -3.02
N SER A 587 21.32 -20.56 -3.23
CA SER A 587 22.65 -20.96 -2.75
C SER A 587 23.77 -20.17 -3.42
N SER A 588 23.67 -19.90 -4.73
CA SER A 588 24.62 -19.05 -5.45
C SER A 588 24.62 -17.61 -4.92
N VAL A 589 23.44 -17.01 -4.71
CA VAL A 589 23.31 -15.68 -4.08
C VAL A 589 23.96 -15.68 -2.70
N GLU A 590 23.64 -16.65 -1.86
CA GLU A 590 24.22 -16.76 -0.51
C GLU A 590 25.75 -16.87 -0.56
N SER A 591 26.31 -17.73 -1.41
CA SER A 591 27.75 -17.87 -1.56
C SER A 591 28.43 -16.56 -1.94
N GLU A 592 27.82 -15.81 -2.87
CA GLU A 592 28.33 -14.53 -3.34
C GLU A 592 28.28 -13.45 -2.25
N LEU A 593 27.22 -13.41 -1.44
CA LEU A 593 27.10 -12.47 -0.32
C LEU A 593 28.10 -12.76 0.80
N VAL A 594 28.34 -14.03 1.11
CA VAL A 594 29.24 -14.46 2.20
C VAL A 594 30.72 -14.21 1.86
N GLU A 595 31.05 -14.07 0.58
CA GLU A 595 32.39 -13.63 0.13
C GLU A 595 32.67 -12.15 0.46
N CYS A 596 31.64 -11.36 0.80
CA CYS A 596 31.75 -9.94 1.14
C CYS A 596 32.45 -9.08 0.06
N GLY A 597 32.40 -9.52 -1.21
CA GLY A 597 32.81 -8.72 -2.37
C GLY A 597 31.80 -7.62 -2.70
N LYS A 598 31.99 -6.95 -3.85
CA LYS A 598 31.05 -5.94 -4.39
C LYS A 598 29.76 -6.60 -4.90
N SER A 599 29.03 -7.26 -4.01
CA SER A 599 27.76 -7.92 -4.33
C SER A 599 26.70 -7.49 -3.32
N VAL A 600 25.50 -7.22 -3.83
CA VAL A 600 24.35 -6.81 -3.05
C VAL A 600 23.15 -7.64 -3.46
N PHE A 601 22.44 -8.18 -2.47
CA PHE A 601 21.18 -8.85 -2.70
C PHE A 601 20.06 -7.84 -2.62
N ILE A 602 19.28 -7.74 -3.70
CA ILE A 602 18.17 -6.80 -3.83
C ILE A 602 16.88 -7.60 -4.01
N SER A 603 15.92 -7.35 -3.13
CA SER A 603 14.57 -7.91 -3.24
C SER A 603 13.62 -7.01 -2.46
N LYS A 604 12.37 -7.44 -2.32
CA LYS A 604 11.41 -6.74 -1.48
C LYS A 604 11.88 -6.68 -0.04
N SER A 605 11.62 -5.57 0.63
CA SER A 605 12.10 -5.26 1.99
C SER A 605 11.86 -6.38 3.01
N GLU A 606 10.73 -7.07 2.88
CA GLU A 606 10.29 -8.18 3.70
C GLU A 606 11.12 -9.45 3.52
N GLU A 607 11.55 -9.73 2.28
CA GLU A 607 12.41 -10.86 1.94
C GLU A 607 13.86 -10.55 2.30
N VAL A 608 14.31 -9.31 2.07
CA VAL A 608 15.63 -8.83 2.52
C VAL A 608 15.76 -8.93 4.04
N GLN A 609 14.71 -8.60 4.79
CA GLN A 609 14.70 -8.73 6.25
C GLN A 609 14.79 -10.19 6.70
N ALA A 610 14.14 -11.11 5.98
CA ALA A 610 14.19 -12.54 6.28
C ALA A 610 15.58 -13.12 5.97
N GLU A 611 16.16 -12.75 4.83
CA GLU A 611 17.51 -13.14 4.42
C GLU A 611 18.57 -12.58 5.39
N PHE A 612 18.42 -11.33 5.81
CA PHE A 612 19.31 -10.70 6.79
C PHE A 612 19.36 -11.48 8.12
N LYS A 613 18.20 -11.82 8.68
CA LYS A 613 18.12 -12.63 9.92
C LYS A 613 18.73 -14.02 9.73
N PHE A 614 18.54 -14.62 8.56
CA PHE A 614 19.14 -15.91 8.23
C PHE A 614 20.67 -15.81 8.20
N LEU A 615 21.23 -14.80 7.52
CA LEU A 615 22.66 -14.61 7.40
C LEU A 615 23.33 -14.24 8.72
N GLU A 616 22.75 -13.32 9.50
CA GLU A 616 23.27 -12.97 10.84
C GLU A 616 23.34 -14.19 11.77
N ARG A 617 22.35 -15.08 11.70
CA ARG A 617 22.30 -16.28 12.54
C ARG A 617 23.36 -17.33 12.17
N HIS A 618 23.63 -17.51 10.88
CA HIS A 618 24.50 -18.60 10.40
C HIS A 618 25.94 -18.16 10.13
N TYR A 619 26.19 -16.86 9.99
CA TYR A 619 27.50 -16.31 9.65
C TYR A 619 27.93 -15.23 10.66
N PRO A 620 28.08 -15.56 11.97
CA PRO A 620 28.33 -14.57 13.02
C PRO A 620 29.66 -13.82 12.89
N THR A 621 30.64 -14.40 12.19
CA THR A 621 31.94 -13.75 11.91
C THR A 621 31.84 -12.69 10.81
N ARG A 622 30.74 -12.64 10.07
CA ARG A 622 30.49 -11.67 9.01
C ARG A 622 29.42 -10.68 9.45
N LYS A 623 29.71 -9.40 9.26
CA LYS A 623 28.74 -8.33 9.53
C LYS A 623 28.03 -7.96 8.25
N PHE A 624 26.73 -8.25 8.21
CA PHE A 624 25.87 -7.85 7.11
C PHE A 624 25.21 -6.52 7.41
N TYR A 625 24.84 -5.79 6.36
CA TYR A 625 24.22 -4.48 6.45
C TYR A 625 23.07 -4.38 5.47
N LYS A 626 21.94 -3.86 5.95
CA LYS A 626 20.81 -3.48 5.09
C LYS A 626 20.96 -2.04 4.64
N GLY A 627 20.61 -1.76 3.39
CA GLY A 627 20.43 -0.40 2.90
C GLY A 627 19.38 0.34 3.75
N LYS A 628 19.58 1.63 4.00
CA LYS A 628 18.63 2.46 4.76
C LYS A 628 17.41 2.86 3.93
N GLU A 629 17.56 2.81 2.61
CA GLU A 629 16.58 3.24 1.64
C GLU A 629 15.73 2.08 1.13
N ILE A 630 14.45 2.38 0.87
CA ILE A 630 13.51 1.49 0.21
C ILE A 630 13.10 2.16 -1.10
N LEU A 631 13.52 1.59 -2.22
CA LEU A 631 13.24 2.05 -3.57
C LEU A 631 11.81 1.64 -3.98
N ASP A 632 11.10 2.54 -4.65
CA ASP A 632 9.71 2.35 -5.12
C ASP A 632 8.78 1.77 -4.05
N LYS A 633 8.78 2.41 -2.88
CA LYS A 633 7.91 2.06 -1.76
C LYS A 633 6.44 2.24 -2.18
N VAL A 634 5.73 1.12 -2.29
CA VAL A 634 4.30 1.06 -2.55
C VAL A 634 3.57 0.47 -1.34
N SER A 635 2.44 1.06 -0.99
CA SER A 635 1.55 0.46 0.01
C SER A 635 0.76 -0.66 -0.66
N ILE A 636 0.92 -1.88 -0.17
CA ILE A 636 0.07 -3.01 -0.56
C ILE A 636 -0.94 -3.28 0.55
N GLY A 637 -2.12 -3.73 0.13
CA GLY A 637 -3.21 -3.95 1.04
C GLY A 637 -4.30 -4.81 0.46
N TRP A 638 -5.43 -4.76 1.14
CA TRP A 638 -6.66 -5.44 0.76
C TRP A 638 -7.70 -4.42 0.36
N TYR A 639 -8.41 -4.74 -0.72
CA TYR A 639 -9.50 -3.93 -1.22
C TYR A 639 -10.79 -4.58 -0.83
N PHE A 640 -11.67 -3.80 -0.23
CA PHE A 640 -13.04 -4.19 0.04
C PHE A 640 -13.92 -3.31 -0.83
N TYR A 641 -14.23 -3.83 -2.01
CA TYR A 641 -15.17 -3.20 -2.91
C TYR A 641 -16.56 -3.47 -2.39
N ARG A 642 -17.36 -2.42 -2.39
CA ARG A 642 -18.80 -2.56 -2.22
C ARG A 642 -19.17 -3.29 -0.92
N HIS A 643 -18.44 -3.02 0.16
CA HIS A 643 -18.65 -3.76 1.40
C HIS A 643 -19.99 -3.46 2.08
N GLY A 644 -20.65 -2.36 1.73
CA GLY A 644 -21.95 -1.97 2.26
C GLY A 644 -21.96 -1.97 3.80
N LEU A 645 -22.94 -2.66 4.39
CA LEU A 645 -23.12 -2.81 5.84
C LEU A 645 -22.25 -3.93 6.47
N SER A 646 -21.39 -4.58 5.69
CA SER A 646 -20.53 -5.65 6.18
C SER A 646 -19.56 -5.17 7.25
N LYS A 647 -19.32 -6.02 8.25
CA LYS A 647 -18.32 -5.78 9.29
C LYS A 647 -16.92 -6.26 8.91
N ILE A 648 -16.80 -6.96 7.78
CA ILE A 648 -15.54 -7.58 7.33
C ILE A 648 -14.40 -6.55 7.22
N PRO A 649 -14.56 -5.38 6.56
CA PRO A 649 -13.46 -4.43 6.45
C PRO A 649 -13.02 -3.92 7.83
N LYS A 650 -13.98 -3.63 8.73
CA LYS A 650 -13.68 -3.17 10.08
C LYS A 650 -12.88 -4.21 10.87
N TYR A 651 -13.31 -5.47 10.86
CA TYR A 651 -12.57 -6.54 11.54
C TYR A 651 -11.19 -6.78 10.94
N PHE A 652 -11.04 -6.57 9.63
CA PHE A 652 -9.75 -6.65 8.97
C PHE A 652 -8.84 -5.49 9.40
N VAL A 653 -9.35 -4.26 9.47
CA VAL A 653 -8.64 -3.11 10.03
C VAL A 653 -8.21 -3.39 11.47
N ASP A 654 -9.13 -3.82 12.33
CA ASP A 654 -8.83 -4.15 13.74
C ASP A 654 -7.69 -5.19 13.83
N LEU A 655 -7.68 -6.20 12.96
CA LEU A 655 -6.65 -7.25 12.93
C LEU A 655 -5.27 -6.75 12.42
N VAL A 656 -5.26 -5.78 11.52
CA VAL A 656 -4.03 -5.14 11.05
C VAL A 656 -3.49 -4.17 12.10
N GLU A 657 -4.34 -3.31 12.66
CA GLU A 657 -3.97 -2.31 13.67
C GLU A 657 -3.46 -2.92 14.97
N THR A 658 -3.99 -4.10 15.34
CA THR A 658 -3.48 -4.88 16.49
C THR A 658 -2.11 -5.54 16.24
N GLY A 659 -1.59 -5.50 15.01
CA GLY A 659 -0.30 -6.10 14.64
C GLY A 659 -0.32 -7.63 14.49
N ILE A 660 -1.48 -8.27 14.65
CA ILE A 660 -1.64 -9.73 14.51
C ILE A 660 -1.29 -10.15 13.07
N PHE A 661 -1.79 -9.41 12.08
CA PHE A 661 -1.48 -9.67 10.67
C PHE A 661 0.03 -9.69 10.41
N GLN A 662 0.73 -8.65 10.87
CA GLN A 662 2.17 -8.50 10.66
C GLN A 662 2.96 -9.63 11.31
N ARG A 663 2.55 -10.07 12.52
CA ARG A 663 3.18 -11.18 13.23
C ARG A 663 3.03 -12.51 12.50
N LEU A 664 1.85 -12.80 11.96
CA LEU A 664 1.59 -14.02 11.19
C LEU A 664 2.41 -14.04 9.90
N ARG A 665 2.52 -12.90 9.21
CA ARG A 665 3.37 -12.74 8.02
C ARG A 665 4.86 -12.90 8.32
N GLU A 666 5.32 -12.44 9.48
CA GLU A 666 6.69 -12.67 9.93
C GLU A 666 6.95 -14.17 10.20
N GLN A 667 6.01 -14.86 10.85
CA GLN A 667 6.11 -16.29 11.10
C GLN A 667 6.16 -17.10 9.80
N GLU A 668 5.26 -16.82 8.86
CA GLU A 668 5.24 -17.46 7.53
C GLU A 668 6.59 -17.36 6.81
N ARG A 669 7.22 -16.18 6.83
CA ARG A 669 8.56 -15.96 6.27
C ARG A 669 9.65 -16.72 7.02
N ASN A 670 9.59 -16.73 8.35
CA ASN A 670 10.54 -17.50 9.15
C ASN A 670 10.45 -19.00 8.82
N TYR A 671 9.24 -19.55 8.63
CA TYR A 671 9.04 -20.94 8.24
C TYR A 671 9.72 -21.29 6.91
N LYS A 672 9.70 -20.40 5.91
CA LYS A 672 10.42 -20.62 4.62
C LYS A 672 11.93 -20.82 4.81
N ASN A 673 12.50 -20.23 5.85
CA ASN A 673 13.94 -20.29 6.13
C ASN A 673 14.31 -21.34 7.20
N LEU A 674 13.35 -21.94 7.92
CA LEU A 674 13.64 -22.91 8.99
C LEU A 674 14.29 -24.20 8.48
N ALA A 675 13.87 -24.69 7.31
CA ALA A 675 14.41 -25.91 6.72
C ALA A 675 15.69 -25.67 5.89
N ARG A 676 16.10 -24.41 5.69
CA ARG A 676 17.25 -24.04 4.86
C ARG A 676 18.55 -24.28 5.63
N LYS A 677 19.50 -24.95 4.97
CA LYS A 677 20.87 -25.11 5.46
C LYS A 677 21.78 -24.04 4.86
N PRO A 678 22.75 -23.49 5.61
CA PRO A 678 23.72 -22.55 5.08
C PRO A 678 24.65 -23.22 4.06
N VAL A 679 25.09 -22.48 3.05
CA VAL A 679 25.98 -22.97 1.98
C VAL A 679 27.37 -23.29 2.51
N LYS A 680 27.93 -22.43 3.36
CA LYS A 680 29.20 -22.68 4.05
C LYS A 680 28.91 -22.93 5.52
N GLN A 681 29.14 -24.16 5.98
CA GLN A 681 29.21 -24.41 7.41
C GLN A 681 30.54 -23.82 7.90
N ILE A 682 30.49 -22.72 8.64
CA ILE A 682 31.67 -22.25 9.35
C ILE A 682 31.95 -23.30 10.42
N GLU A 683 33.12 -23.95 10.32
CA GLU A 683 33.67 -24.70 11.45
C GLU A 683 33.73 -23.74 12.63
N THR A 684 32.81 -23.92 13.56
CA THR A 684 32.80 -23.13 14.78
C THR A 684 34.05 -23.58 15.52
N GLU A 685 35.07 -22.73 15.56
CA GLU A 685 36.17 -22.90 16.51
C GLU A 685 35.55 -23.24 17.87
N GLN A 686 35.96 -24.37 18.43
CA GLN A 686 35.38 -24.98 19.62
C GLN A 686 35.11 -23.94 20.72
N GLY A 687 33.82 -23.63 20.94
CA GLY A 687 33.43 -22.61 21.91
C GLY A 687 31.94 -22.62 22.22
N SER A 688 31.54 -23.52 23.13
CA SER A 688 30.25 -23.60 23.84
C SER A 688 28.97 -23.71 22.98
N LYS A 689 28.35 -24.89 23.03
CA LYS A 689 26.92 -25.06 22.77
C LYS A 689 26.14 -24.16 23.72
N ILE A 690 25.56 -23.08 23.21
CA ILE A 690 24.47 -22.38 23.89
C ILE A 690 23.19 -23.07 23.42
N ASP A 691 22.52 -23.75 24.36
CA ASP A 691 21.20 -24.33 24.12
C ASP A 691 20.21 -23.21 23.78
N VAL A 692 19.70 -23.25 22.55
CA VAL A 692 18.64 -22.36 22.08
C VAL A 692 17.31 -22.83 22.69
N PRO A 693 16.51 -21.96 23.33
CA PRO A 693 15.23 -22.37 23.90
C PRO A 693 14.29 -22.90 22.81
N GLN A 694 13.64 -24.03 23.09
CA GLN A 694 12.54 -24.56 22.29
C GLN A 694 11.45 -23.49 22.17
N ILE A 695 11.10 -23.14 20.92
CA ILE A 695 10.01 -22.23 20.61
C ILE A 695 8.70 -22.89 21.04
N VAL A 696 8.06 -22.34 22.05
CA VAL A 696 6.69 -22.69 22.46
C VAL A 696 5.74 -22.38 21.29
N GLN A 697 5.11 -23.41 20.73
CA GLN A 697 3.99 -23.27 19.80
C GLN A 697 2.79 -22.66 20.54
N TYR A 698 2.61 -21.34 20.43
CA TYR A 698 1.37 -20.71 20.86
C TYR A 698 0.28 -20.96 19.81
N ARG A 699 -0.62 -21.89 20.11
CA ARG A 699 -1.88 -22.08 19.39
C ARG A 699 -2.80 -20.93 19.78
N VAL A 700 -2.87 -19.88 18.95
CA VAL A 700 -3.78 -18.75 19.17
C VAL A 700 -5.22 -19.26 19.00
N SER A 701 -5.94 -19.45 20.11
CA SER A 701 -7.36 -19.78 20.09
C SER A 701 -8.18 -18.49 20.04
N PHE A 702 -8.83 -18.23 18.90
CA PHE A 702 -9.68 -17.05 18.64
C PHE A 702 -11.00 -16.99 19.47
N LYS A 703 -11.10 -17.72 20.58
CA LYS A 703 -12.35 -17.82 21.35
C LYS A 703 -12.77 -16.56 22.13
N ASN A 704 -11.91 -15.54 22.26
CA ASN A 704 -12.16 -14.42 23.17
C ASN A 704 -12.75 -13.14 22.55
N PHE A 705 -13.12 -13.13 21.26
CA PHE A 705 -13.75 -11.94 20.65
C PHE A 705 -15.26 -11.78 20.94
N LYS A 706 -15.82 -12.63 21.81
CA LYS A 706 -17.27 -12.68 22.07
C LYS A 706 -17.65 -12.30 23.50
N GLN A 707 -17.12 -11.20 24.05
CA GLN A 707 -17.75 -10.57 25.24
C GLN A 707 -17.19 -9.17 25.53
N LYS A 708 -17.83 -8.15 24.95
CA LYS A 708 -18.02 -6.86 25.61
C LYS A 708 -19.26 -6.18 25.03
N LYS A 709 -20.41 -6.55 25.59
CA LYS A 709 -21.67 -5.82 25.51
C LYS A 709 -22.21 -5.77 26.94
N ASN A 710 -22.62 -4.56 27.36
CA ASN A 710 -23.10 -4.14 28.68
C ASN A 710 -22.01 -3.56 29.60
N ASN A 711 -21.80 -2.25 29.51
CA ASN A 711 -22.48 -1.29 30.39
C ASN A 711 -22.84 -0.03 29.59
#